data_AF-A0A2D5XRV9-F1
#
_entry.id   AF-A0A2D5XRV9-F1
#
_cell.length_a   1.000
_cell.length_b   1.000
_cell.length_c   1.000
_cell.angle_alpha   90.00
_cell.angle_beta   90.00
_cell.angle_gamma   90.00
#
_symmetry.space_group_name_H-M   'P 1'
#
loop_
_entity.id
_entity.type
_entity.pdbx_description
1 polymer ?
#
loop_
_entity_poly.entity_id
_entity_poly.type
_entity_poly.pdbx_seq_one_letter_code
_entity_poly.pdbx_strand_id
1 'polypeptide(L)'
;MVPHRFSAVYFLWAIAVAMNSSGSTQEGSDDWEVLAQTRALVAAKELHSTEESLIKAWARYIDRVQPRGVSTSTAKMFAQPFNAPTAALARTDRIARSGARGSWDLVLAEAAGILDLQSPIPNTGPSQDPALVPHLAQLAERCETAFKDVGTRSELGADMHALLETLSKTVYVHEEEAHQQLSIKAEHLDRVALLTIACELLYWSTPSAASTLENVSPGIFRGPRPEGVTGELRMAAETPYGWVLIGGRGPNHYDADVAYILDLGGDDFYSGRATRSSANVPVNLIVDRSGTDHYQASEHGGLGAGIVGVSVLVDHSGNDTYEAGRLACGAGALGVGVLVDYDGNDTYSADSFALGSAVFGVGLCLDRLGNDQMTSPLYSMGFGGPLSVGMLVDGAGDDRRVARGVYPSPYGTEGQFNAGSMGAGLGFRMLDPSLVQAAGGWGVLVDCAGDDVNQVGEFGFGMGYFFGVGIVRDLAGNDSTEASRYGIATGAHFGVGIVLDDKGDDLWSAPYTAGIAGNWDLTMSFFADCVGDDTYRGGGICLGGATITSLACFMDGGGKDSYEQGGDPAFGQAGHSKDVGRGVASLGIFLDAGGAEDSYPDAAPEQVGNNSERVFERTEKSEDKIGISGRGIFVDR
;
A
#
# COMPACT_ATOMS: atom_id res chain seq x y z
N MET A 1 -16.45 -31.54 34.04
CA MET A 1 -15.13 -32.14 33.73
C MET A 1 -15.30 -33.00 32.48
N VAL A 2 -15.39 -32.34 31.33
CA VAL A 2 -15.28 -32.86 29.96
C VAL A 2 -14.64 -31.70 29.21
N PRO A 3 -13.38 -31.78 28.75
CA PRO A 3 -12.80 -30.70 27.97
C PRO A 3 -13.32 -30.82 26.53
N HIS A 4 -13.93 -29.74 26.06
CA HIS A 4 -14.24 -29.55 24.65
C HIS A 4 -12.93 -29.58 23.86
N ARG A 5 -12.82 -30.56 22.96
CA ARG A 5 -11.75 -30.65 21.98
C ARG A 5 -11.97 -29.53 20.97
N PHE A 6 -11.20 -28.46 21.08
CA PHE A 6 -10.88 -27.62 19.93
C PHE A 6 -10.34 -28.54 18.83
N SER A 7 -10.93 -28.45 17.65
CA SER A 7 -10.67 -29.34 16.53
C SER A 7 -9.23 -29.15 16.03
N ALA A 8 -8.35 -30.08 16.39
CA ALA A 8 -6.98 -30.18 15.89
C ALA A 8 -6.89 -30.35 14.35
N VAL A 9 -8.02 -30.48 13.65
CA VAL A 9 -8.08 -30.65 12.20
C VAL A 9 -7.85 -29.33 11.46
N TYR A 10 -8.26 -28.18 12.02
CA TYR A 10 -8.02 -26.86 11.40
C TYR A 10 -6.58 -26.38 11.61
N PHE A 11 -6.01 -26.64 12.79
CA PHE A 11 -4.60 -26.33 13.09
C PHE A 11 -3.64 -27.15 12.21
N LEU A 12 -4.01 -28.38 11.85
CA LEU A 12 -3.22 -29.22 10.94
C LEU A 12 -3.34 -28.82 9.47
N TRP A 13 -4.44 -28.19 9.05
CA TRP A 13 -4.59 -27.68 7.68
C TRP A 13 -3.80 -26.38 7.47
N ALA A 14 -3.86 -25.44 8.42
CA ALA A 14 -3.00 -24.23 8.42
C ALA A 14 -1.50 -24.58 8.50
N ILE A 15 -1.15 -25.64 9.24
CA ILE A 15 0.21 -26.19 9.22
C ILE A 15 0.53 -26.90 7.89
N ALA A 16 -0.41 -27.54 7.22
CA ALA A 16 -0.16 -28.17 5.92
C ALA A 16 0.12 -27.13 4.82
N VAL A 17 -0.60 -26.00 4.82
CA VAL A 17 -0.31 -24.85 3.96
C VAL A 17 1.05 -24.24 4.31
N ALA A 18 1.35 -24.04 5.60
CA ALA A 18 2.66 -23.52 6.03
C ALA A 18 3.83 -24.53 5.87
N MET A 19 3.60 -25.85 5.92
CA MET A 19 4.65 -26.86 5.81
C MET A 19 4.98 -27.23 4.37
N ASN A 20 4.04 -27.08 3.42
CA ASN A 20 4.39 -27.12 2.00
C ASN A 20 5.30 -25.96 1.58
N SER A 21 5.34 -24.85 2.34
CA SER A 21 6.32 -23.76 2.16
C SER A 21 7.66 -23.94 2.92
N SER A 22 7.93 -25.13 3.49
CA SER A 22 9.12 -25.37 4.34
C SER A 22 10.10 -26.42 3.80
N GLY A 23 9.91 -26.89 2.56
CA GLY A 23 10.96 -27.58 1.80
C GLY A 23 11.75 -26.56 0.98
N SER A 24 13.08 -26.70 0.91
CA SER A 24 13.95 -25.96 -0.02
C SER A 24 14.14 -24.46 0.25
N THR A 25 15.16 -24.09 1.04
CA THR A 25 15.65 -22.70 1.17
C THR A 25 16.40 -22.20 -0.07
N GLN A 26 15.95 -22.58 -1.27
CA GLN A 26 16.59 -22.23 -2.53
C GLN A 26 15.63 -22.18 -3.75
N GLU A 27 14.31 -22.01 -3.57
CA GLU A 27 13.35 -22.00 -4.69
C GLU A 27 12.75 -20.63 -5.05
N GLY A 28 12.79 -19.61 -4.18
CA GLY A 28 12.18 -18.30 -4.49
C GLY A 28 12.92 -17.39 -5.49
N SER A 29 14.03 -17.85 -6.11
CA SER A 29 14.75 -17.07 -7.14
C SER A 29 14.72 -17.69 -8.54
N ASP A 30 14.26 -18.94 -8.66
CA ASP A 30 14.32 -19.68 -9.91
C ASP A 30 13.02 -19.52 -10.74
N ASP A 31 11.91 -19.08 -10.14
CA ASP A 31 10.63 -18.90 -10.85
C ASP A 31 10.55 -17.59 -11.64
N TRP A 32 11.22 -16.51 -11.19
CA TRP A 32 11.17 -15.18 -11.82
C TRP A 32 12.21 -14.97 -12.95
N GLU A 33 12.43 -15.99 -13.79
CA GLU A 33 13.41 -15.91 -14.87
C GLU A 33 13.14 -14.74 -15.83
N VAL A 34 11.86 -14.39 -16.06
CA VAL A 34 11.44 -13.32 -16.98
C VAL A 34 12.10 -11.97 -16.68
N LEU A 35 12.37 -11.67 -15.40
CA LEU A 35 13.06 -10.44 -14.99
C LEU A 35 14.53 -10.45 -15.45
N ALA A 36 15.21 -11.59 -15.28
CA ALA A 36 16.59 -11.76 -15.73
C ALA A 36 16.69 -11.79 -17.26
N GLN A 37 15.73 -12.44 -17.92
CA GLN A 37 15.64 -12.48 -19.38
C GLN A 37 15.41 -11.09 -19.98
N THR A 38 14.56 -10.26 -19.36
CA THR A 38 14.37 -8.86 -19.75
C THR A 38 15.67 -8.06 -19.68
N ARG A 39 16.44 -8.21 -18.60
CA ARG A 39 17.74 -7.53 -18.50
C ARG A 39 18.72 -8.01 -19.57
N ALA A 40 18.77 -9.31 -19.84
CA ALA A 40 19.60 -9.88 -20.90
C ALA A 40 19.20 -9.35 -22.29
N LEU A 41 17.90 -9.19 -22.52
CA LEU A 41 17.35 -8.67 -23.77
C LEU A 41 17.78 -7.22 -24.04
N VAL A 42 17.69 -6.35 -23.04
CA VAL A 42 18.15 -4.95 -23.14
C VAL A 42 19.61 -4.85 -23.55
N ALA A 43 20.46 -5.73 -22.99
CA ALA A 43 21.89 -5.79 -23.32
C ALA A 43 22.11 -6.34 -24.75
N ALA A 44 21.46 -7.45 -25.11
CA ALA A 44 21.64 -8.12 -26.40
C ALA A 44 21.20 -7.25 -27.60
N LYS A 45 20.28 -6.31 -27.39
CA LYS A 45 19.68 -5.47 -28.44
C LYS A 45 20.20 -4.04 -28.44
N GLU A 46 21.30 -3.79 -27.73
CA GLU A 46 21.97 -2.48 -27.68
C GLU A 46 21.02 -1.33 -27.24
N LEU A 47 20.07 -1.64 -26.35
CA LEU A 47 19.12 -0.67 -25.78
C LEU A 47 19.71 0.06 -24.56
N HIS A 48 20.87 -0.39 -24.06
CA HIS A 48 21.57 0.19 -22.91
C HIS A 48 21.89 1.68 -23.07
N SER A 49 22.15 2.15 -24.29
CA SER A 49 22.41 3.58 -24.53
C SER A 49 21.18 4.48 -24.28
N THR A 50 19.97 3.96 -24.54
CA THR A 50 18.71 4.63 -24.21
C THR A 50 18.49 4.63 -22.70
N GLU A 51 18.68 3.48 -22.06
CA GLU A 51 18.63 3.33 -20.59
C GLU A 51 19.56 4.34 -19.90
N GLU A 52 20.84 4.40 -20.29
CA GLU A 52 21.79 5.36 -19.72
C GLU A 52 21.34 6.81 -19.87
N SER A 53 20.71 7.15 -21.01
CA SER A 53 20.23 8.50 -21.27
C SER A 53 19.04 8.85 -20.38
N LEU A 54 18.14 7.89 -20.12
CA LEU A 54 17.05 8.02 -19.15
C LEU A 54 17.59 8.20 -17.73
N ILE A 55 18.53 7.34 -17.29
CA ILE A 55 19.17 7.45 -15.96
C ILE A 55 19.80 8.82 -15.77
N LYS A 56 20.56 9.32 -16.76
CA LYS A 56 21.14 10.67 -16.74
C LYS A 56 20.07 11.76 -16.67
N ALA A 57 18.92 11.56 -17.33
CA ALA A 57 17.81 12.50 -17.29
C ALA A 57 17.18 12.57 -15.90
N TRP A 58 16.93 11.42 -15.27
CA TRP A 58 16.35 11.31 -13.93
C TRP A 58 17.28 11.79 -12.83
N ALA A 59 18.58 11.46 -12.91
CA ALA A 59 19.58 11.85 -11.89
C ALA A 59 19.56 13.37 -11.61
N ARG A 60 19.38 14.19 -12.65
CA ARG A 60 19.28 15.67 -12.52
C ARG A 60 18.15 16.14 -11.61
N TYR A 61 17.09 15.35 -11.48
CA TYR A 61 15.96 15.64 -10.60
C TYR A 61 16.11 14.94 -9.26
N ILE A 62 16.53 13.67 -9.24
CA ILE A 62 16.79 12.91 -8.01
C ILE A 62 17.77 13.66 -7.11
N ASP A 63 18.87 14.17 -7.65
CA ASP A 63 19.87 14.95 -6.88
C ASP A 63 19.28 16.18 -6.18
N ARG A 64 18.13 16.71 -6.68
CA ARG A 64 17.45 17.87 -6.10
C ARG A 64 16.43 17.49 -5.03
N VAL A 65 15.75 16.36 -5.19
CA VAL A 65 14.63 15.95 -4.32
C VAL A 65 15.03 14.95 -3.24
N GLN A 66 16.07 14.15 -3.47
CA GLN A 66 16.51 13.10 -2.53
C GLN A 66 16.86 13.62 -1.14
N PRO A 67 17.59 14.74 -0.97
CA PRO A 67 17.92 15.22 0.37
C PRO A 67 16.71 15.66 1.22
N ARG A 68 15.51 15.72 0.62
CA ARG A 68 14.32 16.38 1.20
C ARG A 68 13.00 15.62 0.97
N GLY A 69 13.02 14.30 0.78
CA GLY A 69 11.78 13.51 0.82
C GLY A 69 11.73 12.19 0.03
N VAL A 70 12.68 11.95 -0.88
CA VAL A 70 12.76 10.68 -1.63
C VAL A 70 13.70 9.70 -0.92
N SER A 71 13.23 8.50 -0.61
CA SER A 71 14.04 7.48 0.06
C SER A 71 15.18 6.96 -0.82
N THR A 72 16.21 6.42 -0.19
CA THR A 72 17.36 5.77 -0.81
C THR A 72 16.91 4.60 -1.68
N SER A 73 15.85 3.90 -1.27
CA SER A 73 15.25 2.82 -2.07
C SER A 73 14.68 3.34 -3.38
N THR A 74 13.89 4.42 -3.35
CA THR A 74 13.37 5.05 -4.57
C THR A 74 14.50 5.60 -5.45
N ALA A 75 15.48 6.29 -4.87
CA ALA A 75 16.62 6.80 -5.63
C ALA A 75 17.42 5.70 -6.34
N LYS A 76 17.58 4.53 -5.69
CA LYS A 76 18.20 3.35 -6.30
C LYS A 76 17.41 2.80 -7.49
N MET A 77 16.07 2.83 -7.45
CA MET A 77 15.25 2.43 -8.61
C MET A 77 15.54 3.31 -9.82
N PHE A 78 15.68 4.63 -9.65
CA PHE A 78 16.06 5.52 -10.75
C PHE A 78 17.49 5.32 -11.26
N ALA A 79 18.42 4.95 -10.37
CA ALA A 79 19.80 4.67 -10.74
C ALA A 79 19.99 3.30 -11.41
N GLN A 80 19.11 2.34 -11.10
CA GLN A 80 19.15 0.95 -11.54
C GLN A 80 17.73 0.46 -11.87
N PRO A 81 17.09 1.00 -12.94
CA PRO A 81 15.67 0.78 -13.21
C PRO A 81 15.30 -0.70 -13.31
N PHE A 82 16.09 -1.50 -14.01
CA PHE A 82 15.81 -2.94 -14.17
C PHE A 82 16.01 -3.78 -12.90
N ASN A 83 16.56 -3.23 -11.81
CA ASN A 83 16.60 -3.89 -10.51
C ASN A 83 15.36 -3.57 -9.65
N ALA A 84 14.51 -2.61 -10.07
CA ALA A 84 13.32 -2.20 -9.34
C ALA A 84 12.32 -3.35 -9.11
N PRO A 85 11.91 -4.15 -10.13
CA PRO A 85 10.98 -5.26 -9.91
C PRO A 85 11.56 -6.32 -8.96
N THR A 86 12.84 -6.69 -9.10
CA THR A 86 13.49 -7.64 -8.16
C THR A 86 13.56 -7.10 -6.73
N ALA A 87 13.81 -5.80 -6.56
CA ALA A 87 13.82 -5.17 -5.24
C ALA A 87 12.41 -5.09 -4.62
N ALA A 88 11.39 -4.84 -5.43
CA ALA A 88 9.98 -4.89 -5.02
C ALA A 88 9.59 -6.31 -4.60
N LEU A 89 9.87 -7.31 -5.47
CA LEU A 89 9.64 -8.72 -5.22
C LEU A 89 10.22 -9.15 -3.87
N ALA A 90 11.51 -8.89 -3.63
CA ALA A 90 12.16 -9.28 -2.38
C ALA A 90 11.54 -8.62 -1.13
N ARG A 91 10.97 -7.42 -1.25
CA ARG A 91 10.30 -6.72 -0.14
C ARG A 91 8.92 -7.31 0.11
N THR A 92 8.08 -7.40 -0.92
CA THR A 92 6.73 -7.98 -0.81
C THR A 92 6.80 -9.45 -0.35
N ASP A 93 7.85 -10.17 -0.71
CA ASP A 93 8.18 -11.51 -0.20
C ASP A 93 8.30 -11.58 1.33
N ARG A 94 8.99 -10.58 1.92
CA ARG A 94 9.16 -10.51 3.38
C ARG A 94 7.88 -10.05 4.05
N ILE A 95 7.12 -9.17 3.40
CA ILE A 95 5.81 -8.70 3.86
C ILE A 95 4.82 -9.87 3.90
N ALA A 96 4.60 -10.57 2.78
CA ALA A 96 3.72 -11.73 2.67
C ALA A 96 4.07 -12.82 3.70
N ARG A 97 5.36 -13.20 3.80
CA ARG A 97 5.81 -14.21 4.78
C ARG A 97 5.59 -13.79 6.23
N SER A 98 5.72 -12.50 6.53
CA SER A 98 5.46 -11.97 7.87
C SER A 98 3.96 -11.93 8.15
N GLY A 99 3.16 -11.54 7.14
CA GLY A 99 1.71 -11.47 7.24
C GLY A 99 1.06 -12.82 7.46
N ALA A 100 1.43 -13.83 6.66
CA ALA A 100 0.95 -15.21 6.83
C ALA A 100 1.21 -15.79 8.24
N ARG A 101 2.25 -15.31 8.92
CA ARG A 101 2.64 -15.73 10.28
C ARG A 101 2.04 -14.87 11.40
N GLY A 102 1.34 -13.78 11.07
CA GLY A 102 0.89 -12.78 12.04
C GLY A 102 2.03 -12.02 12.73
N SER A 103 3.20 -11.92 12.08
CA SER A 103 4.39 -11.21 12.61
C SER A 103 4.36 -9.74 12.19
N TRP A 104 3.38 -8.99 12.69
CA TRP A 104 3.06 -7.63 12.24
C TRP A 104 4.14 -6.60 12.58
N ASP A 105 4.94 -6.84 13.61
CA ASP A 105 6.12 -6.04 13.95
C ASP A 105 7.20 -6.08 12.84
N LEU A 106 7.34 -7.22 12.15
CA LEU A 106 8.22 -7.34 10.99
C LEU A 106 7.69 -6.58 9.77
N VAL A 107 6.36 -6.50 9.59
CA VAL A 107 5.75 -5.66 8.54
C VAL A 107 6.02 -4.18 8.82
N LEU A 108 5.87 -3.72 10.07
CA LEU A 108 6.27 -2.37 10.49
C LEU A 108 7.76 -2.11 10.27
N ALA A 109 8.62 -3.10 10.49
CA ALA A 109 10.05 -2.98 10.23
C ALA A 109 10.37 -2.81 8.73
N GLU A 110 9.62 -3.45 7.83
CA GLU A 110 9.72 -3.20 6.38
C GLU A 110 9.31 -1.76 6.03
N ALA A 111 8.21 -1.25 6.61
CA ALA A 111 7.81 0.15 6.43
C ALA A 111 8.89 1.13 6.91
N ALA A 112 9.51 0.86 8.07
CA ALA A 112 10.65 1.63 8.57
C ALA A 112 11.82 1.62 7.58
N GLY A 113 12.17 0.44 7.05
CA GLY A 113 13.25 0.29 6.08
C GLY A 113 13.00 0.98 4.74
N ILE A 114 11.74 1.10 4.31
CA ILE A 114 11.36 1.88 3.12
C ILE A 114 11.61 3.39 3.33
N LEU A 115 11.39 3.88 4.56
CA LEU A 115 11.62 5.27 4.98
C LEU A 115 13.09 5.55 5.36
N ASP A 116 14.01 4.63 5.09
CA ASP A 116 15.43 4.69 5.51
C ASP A 116 15.63 4.85 7.04
N LEU A 117 14.70 4.34 7.83
CA LEU A 117 14.75 4.37 9.28
C LEU A 117 15.43 3.12 9.84
N GLN A 118 15.94 3.23 11.06
CA GLN A 118 16.41 2.06 11.82
C GLN A 118 15.23 1.14 12.15
N SER A 119 15.52 -0.14 12.39
CA SER A 119 14.48 -1.10 12.82
C SER A 119 13.76 -0.57 14.07
N PRO A 120 12.41 -0.52 14.07
CA PRO A 120 11.63 -0.06 15.21
C PRO A 120 11.42 -1.16 16.26
N ILE A 121 11.83 -2.41 15.97
CA ILE A 121 11.66 -3.54 16.88
C ILE A 121 12.66 -3.39 18.04
N PRO A 122 12.19 -3.30 19.31
CA PRO A 122 13.08 -3.18 20.46
C PRO A 122 14.01 -4.39 20.60
N ASN A 123 15.29 -4.14 20.93
CA ASN A 123 16.27 -5.21 21.18
C ASN A 123 15.90 -6.12 22.38
N THR A 124 15.10 -5.59 23.30
CA THR A 124 14.54 -6.32 24.44
C THR A 124 13.05 -6.04 24.43
N GLY A 125 12.22 -7.08 24.53
CA GLY A 125 10.77 -6.92 24.70
C GLY A 125 10.44 -6.03 25.91
N PRO A 126 9.23 -5.46 25.97
CA PRO A 126 8.85 -4.61 27.08
C PRO A 126 8.99 -5.38 28.40
N SER A 127 9.33 -4.65 29.47
CA SER A 127 9.54 -5.22 30.80
C SER A 127 8.35 -6.10 31.19
N GLN A 128 8.58 -7.38 31.50
CA GLN A 128 7.55 -8.36 31.87
C GLN A 128 6.97 -8.16 33.28
N ASP A 129 7.01 -6.93 33.84
CA ASP A 129 6.70 -6.60 35.23
C ASP A 129 5.51 -5.60 35.27
N PRO A 130 4.53 -5.76 36.18
CA PRO A 130 3.12 -5.95 35.84
C PRO A 130 2.33 -4.65 35.92
N ALA A 131 2.67 -3.66 35.09
CA ALA A 131 1.95 -2.39 35.12
C ALA A 131 1.73 -1.82 33.71
N LEU A 132 0.76 -2.39 32.98
CA LEU A 132 0.25 -1.88 31.70
C LEU A 132 0.00 -0.36 31.77
N VAL A 133 -0.69 0.12 32.80
CA VAL A 133 -1.06 1.54 32.94
C VAL A 133 0.18 2.46 33.00
N PRO A 134 1.17 2.25 33.89
CA PRO A 134 2.44 2.99 33.84
C PRO A 134 3.19 2.89 32.51
N HIS A 135 3.15 1.73 31.85
CA HIS A 135 3.82 1.56 30.56
C HIS A 135 3.13 2.37 29.45
N LEU A 136 1.79 2.34 29.36
CA LEU A 136 1.03 3.18 28.44
C LEU A 136 1.30 4.67 28.66
N ALA A 137 1.43 5.12 29.92
CA ALA A 137 1.82 6.48 30.23
C ALA A 137 3.23 6.84 29.70
N GLN A 138 4.20 5.92 29.81
CA GLN A 138 5.53 6.12 29.23
C GLN A 138 5.49 6.17 27.69
N LEU A 139 4.66 5.35 27.05
CA LEU A 139 4.47 5.40 25.60
C LEU A 139 3.84 6.73 25.17
N ALA A 140 2.87 7.23 25.93
CA ALA A 140 2.26 8.54 25.70
C ALA A 140 3.27 9.69 25.83
N GLU A 141 4.11 9.70 26.87
CA GLU A 141 5.18 10.71 27.04
C GLU A 141 6.22 10.65 25.91
N ARG A 142 6.58 9.45 25.46
CA ARG A 142 7.46 9.26 24.29
C ARG A 142 6.80 9.79 23.01
N CYS A 143 5.50 9.55 22.84
CA CYS A 143 4.74 10.10 21.74
C CYS A 143 4.81 11.64 21.76
N GLU A 144 4.56 12.29 22.90
CA GLU A 144 4.70 13.76 23.01
C GLU A 144 6.10 14.25 22.62
N THR A 145 7.13 13.54 23.08
CA THR A 145 8.52 13.86 22.78
C THR A 145 8.83 13.76 21.28
N ALA A 146 8.17 12.85 20.54
CA ALA A 146 8.36 12.68 19.11
C ALA A 146 7.91 13.90 18.28
N PHE A 147 7.04 14.75 18.82
CA PHE A 147 6.53 15.97 18.17
C PHE A 147 7.19 17.26 18.66
N LYS A 148 8.14 17.20 19.61
CA LYS A 148 8.71 18.39 20.27
C LYS A 148 9.29 19.44 19.31
N ASP A 149 9.82 19.01 18.17
CA ASP A 149 10.45 19.85 17.15
C ASP A 149 9.53 20.07 15.92
N VAL A 150 8.29 19.58 15.96
CA VAL A 150 7.31 19.63 14.87
C VAL A 150 6.25 20.72 15.12
N GLY A 151 5.68 20.74 16.34
CA GLY A 151 4.58 21.64 16.71
C GLY A 151 3.64 21.01 17.72
N THR A 152 2.56 21.71 18.08
CA THR A 152 1.56 21.15 19.00
C THR A 152 0.68 20.13 18.27
N ARG A 153 0.41 18.98 18.87
CA ARG A 153 -0.36 17.90 18.22
C ARG A 153 -1.79 18.32 17.86
N SER A 154 -2.40 19.21 18.65
CA SER A 154 -3.73 19.75 18.34
C SER A 154 -3.74 20.62 17.07
N GLU A 155 -2.75 21.50 16.88
CA GLU A 155 -2.64 22.32 15.67
C GLU A 155 -2.30 21.44 14.47
N LEU A 156 -1.35 20.51 14.63
CA LEU A 156 -0.97 19.56 13.59
C LEU A 156 -2.15 18.69 13.14
N GLY A 157 -3.01 18.26 14.06
CA GLY A 157 -4.22 17.50 13.72
C GLY A 157 -5.19 18.32 12.86
N ALA A 158 -5.37 19.61 13.17
CA ALA A 158 -6.19 20.51 12.37
C ALA A 158 -5.57 20.79 10.99
N ASP A 159 -4.25 21.03 10.95
CA ASP A 159 -3.50 21.23 9.70
C ASP A 159 -3.60 19.99 8.79
N MET A 160 -3.47 18.79 9.35
CA MET A 160 -3.64 17.52 8.61
C MET A 160 -5.05 17.38 8.06
N HIS A 161 -6.08 17.69 8.85
CA HIS A 161 -7.45 17.64 8.37
C HIS A 161 -7.64 18.58 7.16
N ALA A 162 -7.14 19.81 7.23
CA ALA A 162 -7.23 20.77 6.13
C ALA A 162 -6.45 20.31 4.88
N LEU A 163 -5.28 19.70 5.06
CA LEU A 163 -4.49 19.12 3.96
C LEU A 163 -5.28 18.03 3.24
N LEU A 164 -5.84 17.06 3.97
CA LEU A 164 -6.54 15.92 3.39
C LEU A 164 -7.85 16.35 2.72
N GLU A 165 -8.56 17.33 3.29
CA GLU A 165 -9.71 17.98 2.64
C GLU A 165 -9.35 18.57 1.28
N THR A 166 -8.18 19.20 1.18
CA THR A 166 -7.69 19.78 -0.08
C THR A 166 -7.24 18.68 -1.04
N LEU A 167 -6.51 17.68 -0.55
CA LEU A 167 -5.99 16.56 -1.34
C LEU A 167 -7.12 15.73 -1.97
N SER A 168 -8.26 15.60 -1.26
CA SER A 168 -9.47 14.94 -1.79
C SER A 168 -10.06 15.63 -3.03
N LYS A 169 -9.70 16.89 -3.27
CA LYS A 169 -10.19 17.71 -4.39
C LYS A 169 -9.14 17.89 -5.47
N THR A 170 -7.86 17.93 -5.10
CA THR A 170 -6.77 18.23 -6.02
C THR A 170 -5.42 17.74 -5.51
N VAL A 171 -4.57 17.24 -6.41
CA VAL A 171 -3.16 16.88 -6.13
C VAL A 171 -2.24 18.10 -6.02
N TYR A 172 -2.74 19.30 -6.34
CA TYR A 172 -2.00 20.56 -6.29
C TYR A 172 -2.05 21.23 -4.90
N VAL A 173 -2.16 20.45 -3.82
CA VAL A 173 -2.20 20.96 -2.43
C VAL A 173 -1.01 21.85 -2.08
N HIS A 174 0.12 21.62 -2.72
CA HIS A 174 1.34 22.40 -2.52
C HIS A 174 1.24 23.84 -3.03
N GLU A 175 0.16 24.26 -3.70
CA GLU A 175 -0.05 25.67 -4.06
C GLU A 175 -0.44 26.53 -2.85
N GLU A 176 -0.88 25.91 -1.75
CA GLU A 176 -1.21 26.61 -0.50
C GLU A 176 -0.02 26.63 0.47
N GLU A 177 0.35 27.81 0.95
CA GLU A 177 1.49 28.02 1.86
C GLU A 177 1.35 27.19 3.16
N ALA A 178 0.14 27.03 3.69
CA ALA A 178 -0.11 26.25 4.91
C ALA A 178 0.32 24.77 4.74
N HIS A 179 -0.02 24.15 3.61
CA HIS A 179 0.32 22.75 3.31
C HIS A 179 1.82 22.57 3.07
N GLN A 180 2.48 23.58 2.49
CA GLN A 180 3.94 23.61 2.37
C GLN A 180 4.59 23.64 3.76
N GLN A 181 4.13 24.51 4.67
CA GLN A 181 4.68 24.59 6.03
C GLN A 181 4.45 23.31 6.82
N LEU A 182 3.30 22.66 6.67
CA LEU A 182 3.03 21.37 7.29
C LEU A 182 4.00 20.29 6.80
N SER A 183 4.28 20.26 5.49
CA SER A 183 5.24 19.33 4.89
C SER A 183 6.66 19.52 5.46
N ILE A 184 7.07 20.78 5.68
CA ILE A 184 8.37 21.11 6.29
C ILE A 184 8.41 20.61 7.74
N LYS A 185 7.37 20.88 8.53
CA LYS A 185 7.28 20.38 9.92
C LYS A 185 7.35 18.86 9.96
N ALA A 186 6.68 18.18 9.03
CA ALA A 186 6.63 16.72 8.97
C ALA A 186 8.01 16.06 8.82
N GLU A 187 9.02 16.70 8.22
CA GLU A 187 10.38 16.16 8.14
C GLU A 187 11.03 15.97 9.52
N HIS A 188 10.66 16.81 10.49
CA HIS A 188 11.22 16.79 11.84
C HIS A 188 10.53 15.79 12.78
N LEU A 189 9.51 15.07 12.30
CA LEU A 189 8.81 14.06 13.08
C LEU A 189 9.73 12.87 13.40
N ASP A 190 9.86 12.52 14.68
CA ASP A 190 10.57 11.31 15.12
C ASP A 190 9.74 10.05 14.83
N ARG A 191 9.75 9.64 13.56
CA ARG A 191 9.03 8.46 13.06
C ARG A 191 9.54 7.16 13.68
N VAL A 192 10.83 7.09 14.05
CA VAL A 192 11.40 5.90 14.72
C VAL A 192 10.71 5.71 16.06
N ALA A 193 10.54 6.78 16.85
CA ALA A 193 9.85 6.71 18.13
C ALA A 193 8.40 6.22 17.98
N LEU A 194 7.65 6.76 17.00
CA LEU A 194 6.26 6.36 16.77
C LEU A 194 6.15 4.89 16.32
N LEU A 195 7.01 4.44 15.41
CA LEU A 195 7.04 3.04 14.96
C LEU A 195 7.44 2.10 16.10
N THR A 196 8.37 2.51 16.96
CA THR A 196 8.76 1.72 18.15
C THR A 196 7.58 1.59 19.11
N ILE A 197 6.80 2.66 19.32
CA ILE A 197 5.56 2.61 20.12
C ILE A 197 4.57 1.62 19.51
N ALA A 198 4.38 1.62 18.19
CA ALA A 198 3.48 0.68 17.52
C ALA A 198 3.91 -0.78 17.74
N CYS A 199 5.20 -1.10 17.62
CA CYS A 199 5.73 -2.43 17.95
C CYS A 199 5.47 -2.83 19.41
N GLU A 200 5.65 -1.89 20.35
CA GLU A 200 5.36 -2.14 21.77
C GLU A 200 3.87 -2.33 22.04
N LEU A 201 2.98 -1.62 21.34
CA LEU A 201 1.53 -1.85 21.42
C LEU A 201 1.12 -3.22 20.85
N LEU A 202 1.68 -3.63 19.70
CA LEU A 202 1.45 -4.97 19.16
C LEU A 202 1.93 -6.08 20.10
N TYR A 203 2.97 -5.86 20.91
CA TYR A 203 3.32 -6.82 21.96
C TYR A 203 2.16 -7.03 22.95
N TRP A 204 1.43 -5.97 23.31
CA TRP A 204 0.30 -6.03 24.24
C TRP A 204 -0.98 -6.64 23.64
N SER A 205 -1.06 -6.83 22.32
CA SER A 205 -2.12 -7.63 21.69
C SER A 205 -1.81 -9.14 21.68
N THR A 206 -0.55 -9.53 21.93
CA THR A 206 -0.18 -10.96 21.91
C THR A 206 -0.93 -11.76 22.98
N PRO A 207 -1.26 -13.04 22.72
CA PRO A 207 -1.90 -13.91 23.70
C PRO A 207 -1.14 -14.00 25.03
N SER A 208 0.20 -13.99 24.97
CA SER A 208 1.04 -14.03 26.18
C SER A 208 0.84 -12.79 27.06
N ALA A 209 0.86 -11.59 26.47
CA ALA A 209 0.71 -10.34 27.22
C ALA A 209 -0.73 -10.18 27.75
N ALA A 210 -1.72 -10.40 26.88
CA ALA A 210 -3.13 -10.24 27.23
C ALA A 210 -3.63 -11.30 28.22
N SER A 211 -3.15 -12.56 28.19
CA SER A 211 -3.55 -13.60 29.16
C SER A 211 -3.29 -13.22 30.62
N THR A 212 -2.30 -12.35 30.88
CA THR A 212 -2.03 -11.83 32.23
C THR A 212 -3.17 -10.90 32.70
N LEU A 213 -3.81 -10.19 31.78
CA LEU A 213 -4.91 -9.25 32.00
C LEU A 213 -6.28 -9.95 31.98
N GLU A 214 -6.45 -11.00 31.16
CA GLU A 214 -7.68 -11.80 31.09
C GLU A 214 -8.03 -12.49 32.42
N ASN A 215 -7.00 -12.82 33.20
CA ASN A 215 -7.12 -13.48 34.51
C ASN A 215 -7.34 -12.50 35.67
N VAL A 216 -7.49 -11.20 35.39
CA VAL A 216 -7.94 -10.23 36.40
C VAL A 216 -9.33 -10.67 36.87
N SER A 217 -9.41 -11.10 38.14
CA SER A 217 -10.67 -11.55 38.74
C SER A 217 -11.73 -10.46 38.59
N PRO A 218 -12.99 -10.79 38.25
CA PRO A 218 -14.09 -9.82 38.21
C PRO A 218 -14.17 -9.07 39.54
N GLY A 219 -13.57 -7.89 39.59
CA GLY A 219 -13.64 -7.01 40.74
C GLY A 219 -14.95 -6.25 40.64
N ILE A 220 -15.66 -6.13 41.76
CA ILE A 220 -16.68 -5.08 41.87
C ILE A 220 -15.96 -3.75 41.58
N PHE A 221 -16.31 -3.11 40.46
CA PHE A 221 -15.78 -1.82 40.05
C PHE A 221 -15.93 -0.82 41.17
N ARG A 222 -14.82 -0.29 41.68
CA ARG A 222 -14.84 0.77 42.70
C ARG A 222 -14.61 2.17 42.10
N GLY A 223 -14.40 2.27 40.79
CA GLY A 223 -14.26 3.53 40.05
C GLY A 223 -15.52 3.90 39.26
N PRO A 224 -15.64 5.17 38.79
CA PRO A 224 -16.69 5.57 37.88
C PRO A 224 -16.54 4.86 36.53
N ARG A 225 -17.66 4.45 35.94
CA ARG A 225 -17.71 3.97 34.55
C ARG A 225 -17.60 5.19 33.61
N PRO A 226 -16.87 5.10 32.48
CA PRO A 226 -16.84 6.17 31.49
C PRO A 226 -18.24 6.44 30.95
N GLU A 227 -18.58 7.70 30.72
CA GLU A 227 -19.78 8.04 29.94
C GLU A 227 -19.65 7.46 28.51
N GLY A 228 -20.75 6.97 27.95
CA GLY A 228 -20.76 6.31 26.63
C GLY A 228 -20.32 4.85 26.62
N VAL A 229 -19.79 4.32 27.74
CA VAL A 229 -19.41 2.89 27.84
C VAL A 229 -20.53 2.07 28.50
N THR A 230 -20.99 0.99 27.85
CA THR A 230 -21.99 0.06 28.41
C THR A 230 -21.57 -1.40 28.27
N GLY A 231 -22.35 -2.33 28.84
CA GLY A 231 -22.02 -3.76 28.92
C GLY A 231 -21.32 -4.17 30.22
N GLU A 232 -20.82 -5.42 30.26
CA GLU A 232 -19.99 -5.93 31.35
C GLU A 232 -18.59 -5.35 31.20
N LEU A 233 -18.01 -4.84 32.29
CA LEU A 233 -16.59 -4.53 32.31
C LEU A 233 -15.98 -5.42 33.40
N ARG A 234 -14.69 -5.74 33.27
CA ARG A 234 -13.85 -6.38 34.31
C ARG A 234 -12.82 -5.44 34.94
N MET A 235 -12.32 -4.46 34.17
CA MET A 235 -11.53 -3.34 34.67
C MET A 235 -11.88 -2.03 33.97
N ALA A 236 -11.79 -0.91 34.69
CA ALA A 236 -11.75 0.44 34.14
C ALA A 236 -10.83 1.29 35.00
N ALA A 237 -9.86 1.94 34.36
CA ALA A 237 -8.95 2.88 35.00
C ALA A 237 -8.86 4.15 34.15
N GLU A 238 -9.12 5.30 34.76
CA GLU A 238 -8.92 6.60 34.13
C GLU A 238 -7.43 6.96 34.20
N THR A 239 -6.88 7.44 33.08
CA THR A 239 -5.52 7.97 33.00
C THR A 239 -5.54 9.35 32.35
N PRO A 240 -4.47 10.16 32.47
CA PRO A 240 -4.36 11.43 31.75
C PRO A 240 -4.42 11.30 30.21
N TYR A 241 -4.25 10.08 29.67
CA TYR A 241 -4.13 9.82 28.22
C TYR A 241 -5.30 9.03 27.66
N GLY A 242 -6.39 8.88 28.42
CA GLY A 242 -7.56 8.08 28.07
C GLY A 242 -7.79 6.92 29.03
N TRP A 243 -8.91 6.23 28.84
CA TRP A 243 -9.29 5.09 29.67
C TRP A 243 -8.47 3.83 29.36
N VAL A 244 -8.34 2.96 30.36
CA VAL A 244 -7.86 1.58 30.21
C VAL A 244 -8.99 0.66 30.63
N LEU A 245 -9.54 -0.09 29.68
CA LEU A 245 -10.74 -0.91 29.84
C LEU A 245 -10.44 -2.38 29.58
N ILE A 246 -11.07 -3.26 30.38
CA ILE A 246 -11.17 -4.69 30.08
C ILE A 246 -12.66 -5.04 30.03
N GLY A 247 -13.10 -5.49 28.85
CA GLY A 247 -14.46 -5.87 28.50
C GLY A 247 -14.93 -7.18 29.09
N GLY A 248 -16.21 -7.46 28.90
CA GLY A 248 -16.87 -8.69 29.31
C GLY A 248 -16.72 -9.79 28.27
N ARG A 249 -17.62 -10.79 28.32
CA ARG A 249 -17.81 -11.78 27.24
C ARG A 249 -19.17 -11.61 26.54
N GLY A 250 -19.75 -10.44 26.70
CA GLY A 250 -21.10 -10.14 26.24
C GLY A 250 -21.12 -8.70 25.78
N PRO A 251 -22.19 -8.29 25.07
CA PRO A 251 -22.18 -7.09 24.26
C PRO A 251 -21.80 -5.85 25.07
N ASN A 252 -20.79 -5.16 24.57
CA ASN A 252 -20.21 -3.95 25.06
C ASN A 252 -20.38 -2.83 24.03
N HIS A 253 -20.43 -1.59 24.53
CA HIS A 253 -20.46 -0.40 23.70
C HIS A 253 -19.34 0.51 24.18
N TYR A 254 -18.41 0.86 23.29
CA TYR A 254 -17.22 1.65 23.59
C TYR A 254 -17.28 3.01 22.89
N ASP A 255 -17.79 3.99 23.62
CA ASP A 255 -17.86 5.38 23.16
C ASP A 255 -17.19 6.32 24.16
N ALA A 256 -15.86 6.32 24.19
CA ALA A 256 -15.04 7.19 25.04
C ALA A 256 -13.64 7.39 24.44
N ASP A 257 -12.86 8.33 24.98
CA ASP A 257 -11.43 8.45 24.69
C ASP A 257 -10.65 7.36 25.45
N VAL A 258 -10.09 6.39 24.72
CA VAL A 258 -9.51 5.18 25.31
C VAL A 258 -8.05 5.02 24.89
N ALA A 259 -7.17 4.76 25.86
CA ALA A 259 -5.77 4.41 25.60
C ALA A 259 -5.60 2.90 25.36
N TYR A 260 -6.42 2.07 26.01
CA TYR A 260 -6.38 0.61 25.86
C TYR A 260 -7.75 -0.05 26.08
N ILE A 261 -8.14 -0.96 25.19
CA ILE A 261 -9.26 -1.90 25.34
C ILE A 261 -8.71 -3.31 25.17
N LEU A 262 -9.06 -4.20 26.10
CA LEU A 262 -9.07 -5.64 25.89
C LEU A 262 -10.49 -6.13 26.07
N ASP A 263 -11.19 -6.43 24.99
CA ASP A 263 -12.46 -7.14 25.06
C ASP A 263 -12.22 -8.66 25.07
N LEU A 264 -13.02 -9.40 25.83
CA LEU A 264 -12.91 -10.87 25.92
C LEU A 264 -13.93 -11.58 25.03
N GLY A 265 -14.72 -10.81 24.29
CA GLY A 265 -15.60 -11.15 23.21
C GLY A 265 -17.05 -10.71 23.44
N GLY A 266 -17.90 -10.88 22.44
CA GLY A 266 -19.26 -10.36 22.43
C GLY A 266 -19.57 -9.81 21.05
N ASP A 267 -20.82 -9.46 20.79
CA ASP A 267 -21.14 -8.69 19.58
C ASP A 267 -21.14 -7.21 20.00
N ASP A 268 -20.02 -6.54 19.76
CA ASP A 268 -19.68 -5.27 20.36
C ASP A 268 -19.81 -4.09 19.39
N PHE A 269 -19.87 -2.89 19.96
CA PHE A 269 -19.84 -1.65 19.21
C PHE A 269 -18.66 -0.79 19.64
N TYR A 270 -17.88 -0.33 18.67
CA TYR A 270 -16.73 0.54 18.88
C TYR A 270 -16.89 1.84 18.10
N SER A 271 -16.88 2.97 18.81
CA SER A 271 -16.90 4.29 18.18
C SER A 271 -15.54 4.69 17.59
N GLY A 272 -15.55 5.65 16.67
CA GLY A 272 -14.32 6.24 16.11
C GLY A 272 -13.39 6.85 17.15
N ARG A 273 -13.92 7.49 18.21
CA ARG A 273 -13.08 8.06 19.28
C ARG A 273 -12.46 7.02 20.21
N ALA A 274 -13.06 5.84 20.33
CA ALA A 274 -12.48 4.72 21.07
C ALA A 274 -11.35 4.02 20.28
N THR A 275 -11.29 4.25 18.97
CA THR A 275 -10.47 3.47 18.02
C THR A 275 -9.43 4.31 17.28
N ARG A 276 -8.96 5.41 17.86
CA ARG A 276 -7.94 6.27 17.24
C ARG A 276 -7.03 6.94 18.24
N SER A 277 -5.87 7.38 17.77
CA SER A 277 -5.07 8.37 18.49
C SER A 277 -5.53 9.79 18.15
N SER A 278 -5.21 10.72 19.04
CA SER A 278 -5.46 12.15 18.88
C SER A 278 -4.49 12.97 19.71
N ALA A 279 -4.64 14.30 19.66
CA ALA A 279 -3.92 15.20 20.57
C ALA A 279 -4.21 14.90 22.06
N ASN A 280 -5.38 14.36 22.41
CA ASN A 280 -5.72 14.01 23.79
C ASN A 280 -5.36 12.56 24.15
N VAL A 281 -5.32 11.67 23.15
CA VAL A 281 -5.03 10.23 23.29
C VAL A 281 -3.81 9.91 22.42
N PRO A 282 -2.57 10.09 22.92
CA PRO A 282 -1.36 9.94 22.09
C PRO A 282 -1.15 8.51 21.60
N VAL A 283 -1.59 7.53 22.40
CA VAL A 283 -1.50 6.09 22.12
C VAL A 283 -2.84 5.43 22.37
N ASN A 284 -3.24 4.54 21.47
CA ASN A 284 -4.51 3.82 21.52
C ASN A 284 -4.29 2.37 21.07
N LEU A 285 -4.80 1.40 21.82
CA LEU A 285 -4.76 -0.02 21.48
C LEU A 285 -6.10 -0.68 21.76
N ILE A 286 -6.64 -1.40 20.79
CA ILE A 286 -7.84 -2.22 20.91
C ILE A 286 -7.45 -3.65 20.60
N VAL A 287 -7.88 -4.57 21.45
CA VAL A 287 -7.76 -6.01 21.26
C VAL A 287 -9.15 -6.58 21.50
N ASP A 288 -9.87 -6.92 20.43
CA ASP A 288 -11.05 -7.77 20.51
C ASP A 288 -10.64 -9.25 20.38
N ARG A 289 -11.38 -10.14 21.01
CA ARG A 289 -11.06 -11.58 21.04
C ARG A 289 -11.97 -12.44 20.21
N SER A 290 -13.22 -12.04 20.01
CA SER A 290 -14.20 -12.76 19.24
C SER A 290 -15.51 -12.00 19.22
N GLY A 291 -16.15 -11.87 18.07
CA GLY A 291 -17.43 -11.18 18.02
C GLY A 291 -18.09 -11.19 16.67
N THR A 292 -19.13 -10.39 16.54
CA THR A 292 -19.61 -9.91 15.24
C THR A 292 -19.87 -8.43 15.47
N ASP A 293 -18.79 -7.69 15.31
CA ASP A 293 -18.58 -6.39 15.88
C ASP A 293 -18.84 -5.29 14.85
N HIS A 294 -19.22 -4.15 15.39
CA HIS A 294 -19.52 -2.97 14.60
C HIS A 294 -18.56 -1.86 15.02
N TYR A 295 -17.56 -1.64 14.18
CA TYR A 295 -16.60 -0.56 14.31
C TYR A 295 -17.06 0.62 13.46
N GLN A 296 -17.47 1.73 14.09
CA GLN A 296 -18.09 2.84 13.40
C GLN A 296 -17.46 4.21 13.73
N ALA A 297 -17.01 4.92 12.71
CA ALA A 297 -16.53 6.30 12.80
C ALA A 297 -17.31 7.23 11.88
N SER A 298 -18.35 7.86 12.42
CA SER A 298 -19.06 8.94 11.74
C SER A 298 -18.27 10.26 11.70
N GLU A 299 -17.24 10.39 12.54
CA GLU A 299 -16.33 11.54 12.60
C GLU A 299 -15.05 11.32 11.79
N HIS A 300 -14.23 12.36 11.64
CA HIS A 300 -12.89 12.23 11.04
C HIS A 300 -11.97 11.42 11.96
N GLY A 301 -11.45 10.29 11.48
CA GLY A 301 -10.60 9.41 12.28
C GLY A 301 -11.36 8.26 12.97
N GLY A 302 -10.81 7.05 12.90
CA GLY A 302 -11.27 5.90 13.68
C GLY A 302 -10.63 4.59 13.23
N LEU A 303 -10.99 3.48 13.87
CA LEU A 303 -10.71 2.13 13.38
C LEU A 303 -9.21 1.87 13.19
N GLY A 304 -8.41 2.09 14.22
CA GLY A 304 -6.95 1.95 14.17
C GLY A 304 -6.22 3.15 13.56
N ALA A 305 -6.87 4.32 13.42
CA ALA A 305 -6.25 5.50 12.81
C ALA A 305 -5.24 6.20 13.74
N GLY A 306 -4.00 6.31 13.27
CA GLY A 306 -2.91 7.04 13.92
C GLY A 306 -2.87 8.50 13.49
N ILE A 307 -3.62 9.36 14.18
CA ILE A 307 -3.66 10.81 13.93
C ILE A 307 -2.81 11.49 14.99
N VAL A 308 -1.71 12.14 14.58
CA VAL A 308 -0.74 12.83 15.47
C VAL A 308 -0.38 11.98 16.71
N GLY A 309 -0.19 10.69 16.49
CA GLY A 309 -0.03 9.68 17.52
C GLY A 309 0.04 8.26 16.94
N VAL A 310 -0.21 7.27 17.79
CA VAL A 310 -0.16 5.85 17.40
C VAL A 310 -1.46 5.15 17.80
N SER A 311 -2.10 4.46 16.86
CA SER A 311 -3.28 3.64 17.12
C SER A 311 -3.10 2.26 16.50
N VAL A 312 -3.47 1.23 17.26
CA VAL A 312 -3.46 -0.16 16.84
C VAL A 312 -4.80 -0.78 17.20
N LEU A 313 -5.47 -1.39 16.24
CA LEU A 313 -6.67 -2.18 16.45
C LEU A 313 -6.36 -3.61 16.00
N VAL A 314 -6.67 -4.58 16.85
CA VAL A 314 -6.52 -6.01 16.58
C VAL A 314 -7.83 -6.69 16.86
N ASP A 315 -8.52 -7.11 15.81
CA ASP A 315 -9.62 -8.06 15.87
C ASP A 315 -9.06 -9.48 15.68
N HIS A 316 -9.63 -10.46 16.36
CA HIS A 316 -9.14 -11.83 16.35
C HIS A 316 -10.02 -12.82 15.60
N SER A 317 -11.33 -12.61 15.59
CA SER A 317 -12.27 -13.49 14.90
C SER A 317 -13.65 -12.87 14.91
N GLY A 318 -14.32 -12.82 13.77
CA GLY A 318 -15.69 -12.36 13.73
C GLY A 318 -16.26 -12.40 12.34
N ASN A 319 -17.35 -11.65 12.12
CA ASN A 319 -17.77 -11.27 10.78
C ASN A 319 -18.17 -9.81 10.94
N ASP A 320 -17.17 -8.95 10.86
CA ASP A 320 -17.20 -7.63 11.43
C ASP A 320 -17.51 -6.58 10.37
N THR A 321 -18.02 -5.45 10.85
CA THR A 321 -18.32 -4.30 9.99
C THR A 321 -17.48 -3.12 10.42
N TYR A 322 -16.62 -2.68 9.51
CA TYR A 322 -15.75 -1.52 9.63
C TYR A 322 -16.30 -0.38 8.77
N GLU A 323 -17.07 0.54 9.38
CA GLU A 323 -17.70 1.66 8.69
C GLU A 323 -17.12 3.00 9.14
N ALA A 324 -16.57 3.79 8.20
CA ALA A 324 -15.96 5.06 8.53
C ALA A 324 -16.08 6.14 7.45
N GLY A 325 -15.84 7.39 7.85
CA GLY A 325 -15.57 8.48 6.93
C GLY A 325 -14.12 8.44 6.41
N ARG A 326 -13.39 9.54 6.66
CA ARG A 326 -11.99 9.70 6.26
C ARG A 326 -11.03 9.36 7.40
N LEU A 327 -9.82 8.92 7.05
CA LEU A 327 -8.77 8.51 8.01
C LEU A 327 -9.23 7.35 8.89
N ALA A 328 -9.32 6.16 8.32
CA ALA A 328 -9.79 5.00 9.07
C ALA A 328 -9.10 3.70 8.65
N CYS A 329 -9.40 2.61 9.36
CA CYS A 329 -8.95 1.26 9.04
C CYS A 329 -7.42 1.22 8.89
N GLY A 330 -6.73 1.57 9.98
CA GLY A 330 -5.27 1.57 10.02
C GLY A 330 -4.58 2.73 9.30
N ALA A 331 -5.27 3.84 9.06
CA ALA A 331 -4.67 5.01 8.40
C ALA A 331 -3.69 5.80 9.29
N GLY A 332 -2.60 6.31 8.72
CA GLY A 332 -1.60 7.15 9.40
C GLY A 332 -1.56 8.60 8.89
N ALA A 333 -1.77 9.57 9.79
CA ALA A 333 -1.72 11.00 9.46
C ALA A 333 -0.82 11.73 10.47
N LEU A 334 0.42 12.03 10.07
CA LEU A 334 1.50 12.42 11.01
C LEU A 334 1.58 11.45 12.21
N GLY A 335 1.36 10.17 11.95
CA GLY A 335 1.20 9.15 12.98
C GLY A 335 1.34 7.74 12.41
N VAL A 336 1.14 6.75 13.27
CA VAL A 336 1.16 5.33 12.88
C VAL A 336 -0.20 4.72 13.16
N GLY A 337 -0.90 4.30 12.10
CA GLY A 337 -2.15 3.55 12.20
C GLY A 337 -1.94 2.10 11.80
N VAL A 338 -2.56 1.19 12.56
CA VAL A 338 -2.53 -0.25 12.28
C VAL A 338 -3.91 -0.83 12.56
N LEU A 339 -4.47 -1.50 11.57
CA LEU A 339 -5.60 -2.41 11.70
C LEU A 339 -5.08 -3.82 11.42
N VAL A 340 -5.40 -4.75 12.32
CA VAL A 340 -5.18 -6.18 12.13
C VAL A 340 -6.52 -6.88 12.27
N ASP A 341 -6.93 -7.57 11.22
CA ASP A 341 -7.97 -8.58 11.28
C ASP A 341 -7.31 -9.95 11.06
N TYR A 342 -7.78 -10.97 11.78
CA TYR A 342 -7.19 -12.30 11.76
C TYR A 342 -8.06 -13.35 11.07
N ASP A 343 -9.39 -13.22 11.11
CA ASP A 343 -10.33 -14.26 10.69
C ASP A 343 -11.75 -13.69 10.64
N GLY A 344 -12.39 -13.72 9.47
CA GLY A 344 -13.77 -13.32 9.37
C GLY A 344 -14.33 -13.40 7.97
N ASN A 345 -15.46 -12.75 7.73
CA ASN A 345 -15.90 -12.39 6.38
C ASN A 345 -16.47 -10.99 6.54
N ASP A 346 -15.61 -10.03 6.32
CA ASP A 346 -15.74 -8.71 6.89
C ASP A 346 -16.15 -7.71 5.82
N THR A 347 -16.75 -6.62 6.29
CA THR A 347 -17.14 -5.53 5.41
C THR A 347 -16.42 -4.26 5.84
N TYR A 348 -15.55 -3.79 4.96
CA TYR A 348 -14.84 -2.54 5.09
C TYR A 348 -15.44 -1.47 4.18
N SER A 349 -15.98 -0.41 4.76
CA SER A 349 -16.58 0.71 4.04
C SER A 349 -16.06 2.04 4.58
N ALA A 350 -15.25 2.74 3.79
CA ALA A 350 -14.72 4.05 4.12
C ALA A 350 -14.85 5.06 2.96
N ASP A 351 -14.72 6.36 3.25
CA ASP A 351 -14.76 7.41 2.21
C ASP A 351 -13.39 7.62 1.55
N SER A 352 -12.36 7.96 2.32
CA SER A 352 -11.03 8.20 1.75
C SER A 352 -9.92 8.17 2.80
N PHE A 353 -8.68 7.98 2.36
CA PHE A 353 -7.53 7.85 3.26
C PHE A 353 -7.73 6.73 4.28
N ALA A 354 -8.13 5.56 3.80
CA ALA A 354 -8.46 4.42 4.65
C ALA A 354 -7.77 3.13 4.18
N LEU A 355 -7.89 2.07 4.97
CA LEU A 355 -7.38 0.73 4.66
C LEU A 355 -5.87 0.79 4.42
N GLY A 356 -5.14 1.15 5.48
CA GLY A 356 -3.69 1.17 5.47
C GLY A 356 -3.10 2.32 4.67
N SER A 357 -3.79 3.46 4.61
CA SER A 357 -3.32 4.65 3.91
C SER A 357 -2.49 5.57 4.78
N ALA A 358 -1.53 6.30 4.21
CA ALA A 358 -0.70 7.20 4.98
C ALA A 358 -0.39 8.53 4.30
N VAL A 359 -0.24 9.58 5.11
CA VAL A 359 0.38 10.87 4.73
C VAL A 359 1.25 11.33 5.88
N PHE A 360 2.53 11.57 5.60
CA PHE A 360 3.60 11.89 6.56
C PHE A 360 3.82 10.88 7.69
N GLY A 361 3.20 9.70 7.63
CA GLY A 361 3.21 8.67 8.68
C GLY A 361 3.34 7.26 8.12
N VAL A 362 2.81 6.28 8.85
CA VAL A 362 2.70 4.88 8.39
C VAL A 362 1.28 4.40 8.64
N GLY A 363 0.68 3.75 7.65
CA GLY A 363 -0.66 3.17 7.74
C GLY A 363 -0.61 1.73 7.27
N LEU A 364 -1.16 0.81 8.06
CA LEU A 364 -1.23 -0.61 7.75
C LEU A 364 -2.65 -1.14 7.96
N CYS A 365 -3.19 -1.79 6.94
CA CYS A 365 -4.36 -2.66 7.06
C CYS A 365 -3.88 -4.08 6.77
N LEU A 366 -3.99 -4.95 7.76
CA LEU A 366 -3.45 -6.30 7.74
C LEU A 366 -4.64 -7.24 7.90
N ASP A 367 -5.17 -7.72 6.79
CA ASP A 367 -6.18 -8.77 6.77
C ASP A 367 -5.48 -10.12 6.57
N ARG A 368 -5.99 -11.19 7.18
CA ARG A 368 -5.33 -12.48 7.15
C ARG A 368 -6.19 -13.58 6.55
N LEU A 369 -7.47 -13.63 6.81
CA LEU A 369 -8.35 -14.72 6.43
C LEU A 369 -9.78 -14.20 6.33
N GLY A 370 -10.45 -14.51 5.24
CA GLY A 370 -11.86 -14.17 5.08
C GLY A 370 -12.21 -13.82 3.66
N ASN A 371 -13.48 -13.96 3.28
CA ASN A 371 -13.95 -13.45 2.00
C ASN A 371 -14.55 -12.07 2.24
N ASP A 372 -13.76 -11.02 2.02
CA ASP A 372 -14.07 -9.68 2.47
C ASP A 372 -14.55 -8.77 1.35
N GLN A 373 -15.23 -7.71 1.79
CA GLN A 373 -15.69 -6.65 0.91
C GLN A 373 -15.07 -5.33 1.32
N MET A 374 -14.18 -4.80 0.49
CA MET A 374 -13.47 -3.54 0.74
C MET A 374 -13.92 -2.46 -0.23
N THR A 375 -14.56 -1.41 0.28
CA THR A 375 -14.97 -0.24 -0.50
C THR A 375 -14.39 1.03 0.09
N SER A 376 -13.50 1.67 -0.65
CA SER A 376 -13.02 3.02 -0.32
C SER A 376 -12.55 3.76 -1.58
N PRO A 377 -13.30 4.76 -2.07
CA PRO A 377 -13.17 5.27 -3.42
C PRO A 377 -11.92 6.11 -3.69
N LEU A 378 -11.23 6.65 -2.68
CA LEU A 378 -10.12 7.59 -2.91
C LEU A 378 -8.97 7.44 -1.91
N TYR A 379 -7.73 7.45 -2.40
CA TYR A 379 -6.49 7.39 -1.63
C TYR A 379 -6.52 6.33 -0.53
N SER A 380 -6.88 5.09 -0.91
CA SER A 380 -7.17 4.00 0.03
C SER A 380 -6.53 2.67 -0.39
N MET A 381 -6.59 1.66 0.47
CA MET A 381 -6.06 0.32 0.22
C MET A 381 -4.55 0.37 -0.11
N GLY A 382 -3.76 0.66 0.93
CA GLY A 382 -2.31 0.76 0.80
C GLY A 382 -1.83 2.00 0.04
N PHE A 383 -2.51 3.14 0.16
CA PHE A 383 -2.04 4.40 -0.43
C PHE A 383 -0.93 5.04 0.40
N GLY A 384 0.18 5.42 -0.24
CA GLY A 384 1.29 6.14 0.40
C GLY A 384 1.49 7.54 -0.14
N GLY A 385 1.13 8.56 0.63
CA GLY A 385 1.45 9.95 0.36
C GLY A 385 2.88 10.35 0.72
N PRO A 386 3.20 11.65 0.74
CA PRO A 386 4.56 12.11 1.02
C PRO A 386 5.11 11.68 2.38
N LEU A 387 6.42 11.40 2.43
CA LEU A 387 7.14 10.97 3.64
C LEU A 387 6.43 9.84 4.40
N SER A 388 5.79 8.93 3.66
CA SER A 388 4.92 7.91 4.25
C SER A 388 4.97 6.58 3.52
N VAL A 389 4.46 5.56 4.22
CA VAL A 389 4.23 4.23 3.71
C VAL A 389 2.81 3.82 4.06
N GLY A 390 2.01 3.49 3.04
CA GLY A 390 0.72 2.85 3.19
C GLY A 390 0.80 1.41 2.70
N MET A 391 0.24 0.46 3.46
CA MET A 391 0.18 -0.94 3.07
C MET A 391 -1.20 -1.55 3.34
N LEU A 392 -1.72 -2.25 2.33
CA LEU A 392 -2.70 -3.31 2.52
C LEU A 392 -1.95 -4.63 2.36
N VAL A 393 -2.00 -5.48 3.38
CA VAL A 393 -1.51 -6.85 3.31
C VAL A 393 -2.72 -7.73 3.54
N ASP A 394 -3.08 -8.43 2.48
CA ASP A 394 -4.25 -9.28 2.41
C ASP A 394 -3.79 -10.74 2.39
N GLY A 395 -4.55 -11.58 3.08
CA GLY A 395 -4.16 -12.93 3.40
C GLY A 395 -4.75 -13.94 2.43
N ALA A 396 -5.71 -14.73 2.90
CA ALA A 396 -6.37 -15.72 2.06
C ALA A 396 -7.89 -15.56 2.11
N GLY A 397 -8.51 -15.61 0.94
CA GLY A 397 -9.96 -15.61 0.77
C GLY A 397 -10.34 -15.08 -0.60
N ASP A 398 -11.63 -15.13 -0.95
CA ASP A 398 -12.10 -14.56 -2.22
C ASP A 398 -12.63 -13.15 -1.97
N ASP A 399 -11.81 -12.15 -2.26
CA ASP A 399 -11.99 -10.77 -1.85
C ASP A 399 -12.54 -9.87 -2.96
N ARG A 400 -13.29 -8.85 -2.54
CA ARG A 400 -13.82 -7.83 -3.46
C ARG A 400 -13.40 -6.44 -3.04
N ARG A 401 -12.53 -5.83 -3.85
CA ARG A 401 -11.93 -4.51 -3.58
C ARG A 401 -12.41 -3.45 -4.58
N VAL A 402 -12.97 -2.35 -4.10
CA VAL A 402 -13.56 -1.28 -4.93
C VAL A 402 -13.08 0.11 -4.50
N ALA A 403 -12.33 0.77 -5.39
CA ALA A 403 -11.90 2.16 -5.27
C ALA A 403 -12.33 3.00 -6.49
N ARG A 404 -13.65 3.15 -6.69
CA ARG A 404 -14.22 3.99 -7.75
C ARG A 404 -15.65 4.44 -7.39
N GLY A 405 -16.26 5.26 -8.24
CA GLY A 405 -17.71 5.53 -8.20
C GLY A 405 -18.14 6.81 -7.48
N VAL A 406 -17.27 7.44 -6.68
CA VAL A 406 -17.64 8.60 -5.85
C VAL A 406 -16.99 9.91 -6.34
N TYR A 407 -15.67 9.90 -6.54
CA TYR A 407 -14.92 11.11 -6.91
C TYR A 407 -14.78 11.19 -8.44
N PRO A 408 -15.34 12.20 -9.13
CA PRO A 408 -15.29 12.27 -10.60
C PRO A 408 -13.87 12.35 -11.14
N SER A 409 -13.68 11.89 -12.39
CA SER A 409 -12.40 11.98 -13.10
C SER A 409 -11.85 13.42 -13.10
N PRO A 410 -10.59 13.66 -12.68
CA PRO A 410 -9.91 14.95 -12.87
C PRO A 410 -9.77 15.36 -14.33
N TYR A 411 -9.94 14.44 -15.28
CA TYR A 411 -9.95 14.73 -16.72
C TYR A 411 -11.34 15.04 -17.27
N GLY A 412 -12.38 14.99 -16.44
CA GLY A 412 -13.77 15.22 -16.84
C GLY A 412 -14.35 14.11 -17.72
N THR A 413 -13.75 12.92 -17.72
CA THR A 413 -14.25 11.77 -18.48
C THR A 413 -15.49 11.20 -17.80
N GLU A 414 -16.63 11.21 -18.48
CA GLU A 414 -17.89 10.68 -17.94
C GLU A 414 -17.77 9.19 -17.60
N GLY A 415 -18.29 8.78 -16.44
CA GLY A 415 -18.23 7.41 -15.96
C GLY A 415 -16.86 6.95 -15.44
N GLN A 416 -15.85 7.83 -15.45
CA GLN A 416 -14.54 7.56 -14.83
C GLN A 416 -14.38 8.35 -13.54
N PHE A 417 -13.59 7.81 -12.62
CA PHE A 417 -13.50 8.29 -11.24
C PHE A 417 -12.05 8.42 -10.81
N ASN A 418 -11.72 9.45 -10.05
CA ASN A 418 -10.44 9.53 -9.37
C ASN A 418 -10.35 8.45 -8.28
N ALA A 419 -9.19 7.80 -8.15
CA ALA A 419 -8.94 6.84 -7.08
C ALA A 419 -7.64 7.17 -6.33
N GLY A 420 -6.47 7.00 -6.95
CA GLY A 420 -5.22 7.11 -6.17
C GLY A 420 -5.07 5.99 -5.13
N SER A 421 -5.61 4.80 -5.39
CA SER A 421 -5.79 3.71 -4.41
C SER A 421 -5.14 2.41 -4.89
N MET A 422 -5.17 1.37 -4.04
CA MET A 422 -4.65 0.03 -4.32
C MET A 422 -3.14 0.05 -4.59
N GLY A 423 -2.36 0.26 -3.53
CA GLY A 423 -0.91 0.30 -3.60
C GLY A 423 -0.36 1.52 -4.34
N ALA A 424 -1.09 2.63 -4.45
CA ALA A 424 -0.63 3.83 -5.15
C ALA A 424 0.29 4.69 -4.25
N GLY A 425 1.39 5.18 -4.82
CA GLY A 425 2.34 6.10 -4.15
C GLY A 425 2.28 7.50 -4.73
N LEU A 426 2.23 8.54 -3.90
CA LEU A 426 2.06 9.93 -4.34
C LEU A 426 2.93 10.93 -3.58
N GLY A 427 3.74 11.68 -4.34
CA GLY A 427 4.42 12.88 -3.89
C GLY A 427 3.69 14.18 -4.27
N PHE A 428 3.89 15.23 -3.50
CA PHE A 428 3.48 16.58 -3.84
C PHE A 428 4.45 17.20 -4.83
N ARG A 429 3.91 17.62 -5.98
CA ARG A 429 4.66 18.16 -7.13
C ARG A 429 5.20 19.59 -6.90
N MET A 430 5.92 19.82 -5.82
CA MET A 430 6.66 21.05 -5.62
C MET A 430 7.83 21.09 -6.62
N LEU A 431 7.93 22.16 -7.41
CA LEU A 431 9.06 22.40 -8.32
C LEU A 431 9.81 23.69 -7.98
N ASP A 432 9.65 24.17 -6.74
CA ASP A 432 10.41 25.27 -6.18
C ASP A 432 11.64 24.71 -5.42
N PRO A 433 12.88 24.94 -5.91
CA PRO A 433 14.10 24.45 -5.25
C PRO A 433 14.35 25.01 -3.85
N SER A 434 13.65 26.07 -3.45
CA SER A 434 13.77 26.65 -2.11
C SER A 434 12.93 25.92 -1.06
N LEU A 435 11.93 25.13 -1.48
CA LEU A 435 11.01 24.42 -0.61
C LEU A 435 11.45 22.97 -0.33
N VAL A 436 10.94 22.40 0.77
CA VAL A 436 10.98 20.95 1.02
C VAL A 436 10.23 20.23 -0.09
N GLN A 437 10.83 19.17 -0.61
CA GLN A 437 10.26 18.39 -1.69
C GLN A 437 9.53 17.21 -1.06
N ALA A 438 8.28 17.41 -0.65
CA ALA A 438 7.39 16.33 -0.21
C ALA A 438 7.03 15.38 -1.38
N ALA A 439 8.04 14.98 -2.13
CA ALA A 439 8.04 14.02 -3.22
C ALA A 439 8.08 12.61 -2.64
N GLY A 440 7.64 11.63 -3.42
CA GLY A 440 7.64 10.25 -2.96
C GLY A 440 6.49 9.92 -2.03
N GLY A 441 6.60 8.74 -1.42
CA GLY A 441 5.48 8.03 -0.80
C GLY A 441 5.42 6.63 -1.39
N TRP A 442 5.27 5.62 -0.53
CA TRP A 442 5.20 4.23 -0.97
C TRP A 442 3.81 3.68 -0.66
N GLY A 443 3.07 3.36 -1.72
CA GLY A 443 1.87 2.53 -1.61
C GLY A 443 2.22 1.08 -1.91
N VAL A 444 1.71 0.17 -1.10
CA VAL A 444 1.91 -1.27 -1.27
C VAL A 444 0.59 -2.00 -1.06
N LEU A 445 0.24 -2.88 -2.00
CA LEU A 445 -0.76 -3.92 -1.82
C LEU A 445 -0.06 -5.26 -2.00
N VAL A 446 -0.22 -6.16 -1.04
CA VAL A 446 0.22 -7.55 -1.16
C VAL A 446 -1.00 -8.42 -0.94
N ASP A 447 -1.32 -9.22 -1.93
CA ASP A 447 -2.37 -10.21 -1.93
C ASP A 447 -1.73 -11.60 -1.90
N CYS A 448 -2.14 -12.48 -0.98
CA CYS A 448 -1.43 -13.74 -0.78
C CYS A 448 -2.11 -14.95 -1.42
N ALA A 449 -3.45 -14.97 -1.50
CA ALA A 449 -4.23 -16.03 -2.13
C ALA A 449 -5.72 -15.66 -2.23
N GLY A 450 -6.36 -15.98 -3.35
CA GLY A 450 -7.80 -15.75 -3.50
C GLY A 450 -8.21 -15.78 -4.96
N ASP A 451 -9.49 -15.96 -5.27
CA ASP A 451 -9.99 -15.58 -6.59
C ASP A 451 -10.65 -14.19 -6.48
N ASP A 452 -9.87 -13.12 -6.69
CA ASP A 452 -10.24 -11.78 -6.26
C ASP A 452 -10.81 -10.90 -7.37
N VAL A 453 -11.63 -9.92 -6.96
CA VAL A 453 -12.21 -8.92 -7.87
C VAL A 453 -11.80 -7.52 -7.46
N ASN A 454 -10.92 -6.93 -8.27
CA ASN A 454 -10.36 -5.61 -8.05
C ASN A 454 -10.94 -4.58 -9.03
N GLN A 455 -11.52 -3.49 -8.53
CA GLN A 455 -12.09 -2.41 -9.34
C GLN A 455 -11.60 -1.04 -8.88
N VAL A 456 -10.76 -0.39 -9.69
CA VAL A 456 -10.16 0.90 -9.34
C VAL A 456 -10.37 1.96 -10.41
N GLY A 457 -10.50 3.21 -9.97
CA GLY A 457 -10.56 4.37 -10.84
C GLY A 457 -9.20 4.77 -11.44
N GLU A 458 -9.07 6.04 -11.76
CA GLU A 458 -7.85 6.64 -12.30
C GLU A 458 -6.76 6.72 -11.23
N PHE A 459 -5.51 6.59 -11.66
CA PHE A 459 -4.32 6.63 -10.80
C PHE A 459 -4.27 5.50 -9.75
N GLY A 460 -4.68 4.29 -10.14
CA GLY A 460 -4.82 3.13 -9.26
C GLY A 460 -3.73 2.07 -9.40
N PHE A 461 -3.96 0.94 -8.73
CA PHE A 461 -3.28 -0.37 -8.90
C PHE A 461 -1.78 -0.29 -9.19
N GLY A 462 -1.00 -0.01 -8.13
CA GLY A 462 0.45 0.02 -8.22
C GLY A 462 0.98 1.19 -9.04
N MET A 463 0.32 2.34 -8.98
CA MET A 463 0.72 3.56 -9.68
C MET A 463 1.60 4.47 -8.81
N GLY A 464 2.61 5.08 -9.44
CA GLY A 464 3.43 6.13 -8.81
C GLY A 464 3.13 7.54 -9.35
N TYR A 465 3.07 8.55 -8.49
CA TYR A 465 2.96 9.97 -8.84
C TYR A 465 4.06 10.78 -8.17
N PHE A 466 4.83 11.57 -8.94
CA PHE A 466 5.86 12.49 -8.40
C PHE A 466 6.84 11.86 -7.42
N PHE A 467 7.70 10.98 -7.94
CA PHE A 467 8.63 10.12 -7.19
C PHE A 467 7.95 9.13 -6.23
N GLY A 468 6.62 9.12 -6.17
CA GLY A 468 5.85 8.08 -5.51
C GLY A 468 6.13 6.72 -6.15
N VAL A 469 6.15 5.69 -5.31
CA VAL A 469 6.34 4.30 -5.70
C VAL A 469 5.06 3.55 -5.36
N GLY A 470 4.40 3.02 -6.38
CA GLY A 470 3.28 2.11 -6.20
C GLY A 470 3.70 0.67 -6.48
N ILE A 471 3.33 -0.24 -5.59
CA ILE A 471 3.63 -1.67 -5.70
C ILE A 471 2.35 -2.45 -5.44
N VAL A 472 1.99 -3.35 -6.35
CA VAL A 472 1.06 -4.44 -6.08
C VAL A 472 1.79 -5.75 -6.31
N ARG A 473 1.52 -6.73 -5.47
CA ARG A 473 1.88 -8.11 -5.75
C ARG A 473 0.71 -9.02 -5.43
N ASP A 474 0.30 -9.80 -6.40
CA ASP A 474 -0.50 -11.00 -6.16
C ASP A 474 0.42 -12.24 -6.15
N LEU A 475 0.16 -13.15 -5.21
CA LEU A 475 0.94 -14.38 -5.04
C LEU A 475 0.24 -15.62 -5.61
N ALA A 476 -1.08 -15.57 -5.77
CA ALA A 476 -1.91 -16.69 -6.18
C ALA A 476 -3.36 -16.26 -6.38
N GLY A 477 -3.93 -16.63 -7.51
CA GLY A 477 -5.37 -16.50 -7.68
C GLY A 477 -5.84 -16.83 -9.06
N ASN A 478 -7.11 -16.55 -9.36
CA ASN A 478 -7.55 -16.28 -10.72
C ASN A 478 -8.34 -14.99 -10.65
N ASP A 479 -7.61 -13.90 -10.68
CA ASP A 479 -8.06 -12.58 -10.33
C ASP A 479 -8.66 -11.84 -11.51
N SER A 480 -9.58 -10.92 -11.22
CA SER A 480 -10.12 -9.99 -12.20
C SER A 480 -9.86 -8.56 -11.76
N THR A 481 -8.91 -7.90 -12.42
CA THR A 481 -8.56 -6.50 -12.17
C THR A 481 -9.06 -5.57 -13.27
N GLU A 482 -9.95 -4.65 -12.90
CA GLU A 482 -10.47 -3.57 -13.75
C GLU A 482 -9.97 -2.20 -13.27
N ALA A 483 -9.18 -1.52 -14.09
CA ALA A 483 -8.65 -0.19 -13.80
C ALA A 483 -8.96 0.83 -14.90
N SER A 484 -8.91 2.12 -14.54
CA SER A 484 -9.07 3.23 -15.49
C SER A 484 -7.74 3.74 -16.04
N ARG A 485 -7.70 4.99 -16.51
CA ARG A 485 -6.49 5.70 -16.95
C ARG A 485 -5.48 5.81 -15.81
N TYR A 486 -4.19 5.60 -16.10
CA TYR A 486 -3.17 5.43 -15.07
C TYR A 486 -3.56 4.28 -14.12
N GLY A 487 -3.89 3.13 -14.73
CA GLY A 487 -4.58 2.04 -14.06
C GLY A 487 -3.68 1.01 -13.39
N ILE A 488 -2.78 0.36 -14.13
CA ILE A 488 -2.06 -0.85 -13.70
C ILE A 488 -0.58 -0.70 -14.03
N ALA A 489 0.30 -0.79 -13.03
CA ALA A 489 1.75 -0.66 -13.18
C ALA A 489 2.14 0.55 -14.03
N THR A 490 1.89 1.76 -13.55
CA THR A 490 2.08 2.99 -14.33
C THR A 490 2.60 4.13 -13.47
N GLY A 491 2.94 5.25 -14.08
CA GLY A 491 3.22 6.46 -13.31
C GLY A 491 2.90 7.76 -14.03
N ALA A 492 2.96 8.84 -13.24
CA ALA A 492 2.97 10.21 -13.74
C ALA A 492 4.08 11.03 -13.05
N HIS A 493 4.74 11.90 -13.80
CA HIS A 493 5.72 12.86 -13.30
C HIS A 493 6.84 12.22 -12.45
N PHE A 494 7.68 11.34 -12.98
CA PHE A 494 8.67 10.57 -12.16
C PHE A 494 8.05 9.54 -11.20
N GLY A 495 6.81 9.12 -11.42
CA GLY A 495 6.25 7.97 -10.73
C GLY A 495 6.95 6.66 -11.08
N VAL A 496 6.98 5.74 -10.11
CA VAL A 496 7.36 4.34 -10.28
C VAL A 496 6.14 3.48 -10.02
N GLY A 497 5.74 2.67 -11.00
CA GLY A 497 4.65 1.69 -10.82
C GLY A 497 5.11 0.27 -11.04
N ILE A 498 4.79 -0.64 -10.13
CA ILE A 498 5.20 -2.04 -10.18
C ILE A 498 4.00 -2.91 -9.85
N VAL A 499 3.68 -3.86 -10.72
CA VAL A 499 2.72 -4.94 -10.45
C VAL A 499 3.46 -6.25 -10.73
N LEU A 500 3.36 -7.18 -9.79
CA LEU A 500 3.95 -8.51 -9.86
C LEU A 500 2.83 -9.53 -9.66
N ASP A 501 2.70 -10.47 -10.57
CA ASP A 501 1.83 -11.64 -10.43
C ASP A 501 2.68 -12.91 -10.36
N ASP A 502 2.54 -13.70 -9.29
CA ASP A 502 3.32 -14.93 -9.14
C ASP A 502 2.70 -16.13 -9.85
N LYS A 503 1.36 -16.20 -9.94
CA LYS A 503 0.61 -17.26 -10.64
C LYS A 503 -0.90 -16.98 -10.65
N GLY A 504 -1.54 -17.40 -11.71
CA GLY A 504 -3.00 -17.43 -11.81
C GLY A 504 -3.45 -17.51 -13.25
N ASP A 505 -4.72 -17.75 -13.52
CA ASP A 505 -5.28 -17.46 -14.85
C ASP A 505 -6.08 -16.14 -14.74
N ASP A 506 -5.40 -15.00 -14.87
CA ASP A 506 -5.94 -13.70 -14.50
C ASP A 506 -6.54 -12.91 -15.67
N LEU A 507 -7.42 -11.99 -15.31
CA LEU A 507 -7.97 -10.98 -16.21
C LEU A 507 -7.49 -9.58 -15.82
N TRP A 508 -6.65 -9.01 -16.66
CA TRP A 508 -6.12 -7.65 -16.53
C TRP A 508 -6.79 -6.70 -17.51
N SER A 509 -7.54 -5.72 -17.02
CA SER A 509 -8.31 -4.80 -17.87
C SER A 509 -8.11 -3.32 -17.53
N ALA A 510 -7.43 -2.59 -18.40
CA ALA A 510 -7.29 -1.14 -18.34
C ALA A 510 -7.43 -0.52 -19.76
N PRO A 511 -8.67 -0.35 -20.27
CA PRO A 511 -8.94 -0.02 -21.67
C PRO A 511 -8.73 1.47 -22.02
N TYR A 512 -8.29 2.29 -21.05
CA TYR A 512 -7.95 3.70 -21.25
C TYR A 512 -6.44 3.88 -21.33
N THR A 513 -5.99 5.03 -21.89
CA THR A 513 -4.56 5.34 -22.03
C THR A 513 -3.80 5.28 -20.70
N ALA A 514 -2.50 4.96 -20.74
CA ALA A 514 -1.72 4.65 -19.55
C ALA A 514 -2.40 3.51 -18.75
N GLY A 515 -2.75 2.44 -19.49
CA GLY A 515 -3.54 1.32 -19.00
C GLY A 515 -2.69 0.37 -18.17
N ILE A 516 -2.14 -0.66 -18.82
CA ILE A 516 -1.22 -1.66 -18.23
C ILE A 516 0.19 -1.33 -18.66
N ALA A 517 1.14 -1.12 -17.74
CA ALA A 517 2.54 -0.83 -18.08
C ALA A 517 2.70 0.27 -19.16
N GLY A 518 1.90 1.33 -19.04
CA GLY A 518 1.80 2.38 -20.06
C GLY A 518 2.24 3.74 -19.54
N ASN A 519 3.36 4.28 -20.04
CA ASN A 519 4.01 5.41 -19.38
C ASN A 519 4.07 6.74 -20.13
N TRP A 520 4.00 7.79 -19.33
CA TRP A 520 4.14 9.18 -19.73
C TRP A 520 4.79 10.00 -18.60
N ASP A 521 5.80 10.79 -18.97
CA ASP A 521 6.33 11.95 -18.25
C ASP A 521 7.42 11.62 -17.25
N LEU A 522 8.55 11.14 -17.76
CA LEU A 522 9.73 10.80 -16.97
C LEU A 522 9.47 9.67 -15.98
N THR A 523 8.50 8.80 -16.24
CA THR A 523 8.10 7.72 -15.35
C THR A 523 8.80 6.42 -15.69
N MET A 524 8.73 5.48 -14.75
CA MET A 524 9.09 4.09 -14.99
C MET A 524 7.99 3.16 -14.52
N SER A 525 7.80 2.04 -15.22
CA SER A 525 6.93 0.99 -14.73
C SER A 525 7.26 -0.40 -15.23
N PHE A 526 6.80 -1.37 -14.44
CA PHE A 526 7.06 -2.79 -14.60
C PHE A 526 5.77 -3.55 -14.26
N PHE A 527 5.15 -4.15 -15.26
CA PHE A 527 4.19 -5.24 -15.06
C PHE A 527 4.95 -6.53 -15.32
N ALA A 528 4.90 -7.47 -14.38
CA ALA A 528 5.53 -8.77 -14.51
C ALA A 528 4.58 -9.86 -14.04
N ASP A 529 4.16 -10.70 -14.97
CA ASP A 529 3.53 -11.98 -14.70
C ASP A 529 4.61 -13.07 -14.70
N CYS A 530 4.48 -14.05 -13.81
CA CYS A 530 5.40 -15.15 -13.67
C CYS A 530 4.94 -16.38 -14.45
N VAL A 531 3.67 -16.81 -14.27
CA VAL A 531 3.08 -17.99 -14.94
C VAL A 531 1.55 -17.92 -14.92
N GLY A 532 0.88 -18.33 -15.99
CA GLY A 532 -0.59 -18.29 -16.02
C GLY A 532 -1.15 -18.39 -17.43
N ASP A 533 -2.42 -18.75 -17.63
CA ASP A 533 -3.09 -18.52 -18.93
C ASP A 533 -3.87 -17.20 -18.86
N ASP A 534 -3.21 -16.07 -19.11
CA ASP A 534 -3.69 -14.74 -18.75
C ASP A 534 -4.41 -14.00 -19.89
N THR A 535 -5.26 -13.04 -19.51
CA THR A 535 -5.98 -12.17 -20.46
C THR A 535 -5.69 -10.71 -20.21
N TYR A 536 -5.16 -10.03 -21.23
CA TYR A 536 -4.75 -8.63 -21.16
C TYR A 536 -5.58 -7.71 -22.07
N ARG A 537 -6.20 -6.70 -21.48
CA ARG A 537 -6.98 -5.66 -22.18
C ARG A 537 -6.39 -4.28 -21.90
N GLY A 538 -5.39 -3.89 -22.70
CA GLY A 538 -4.76 -2.56 -22.62
C GLY A 538 -5.35 -1.54 -23.58
N GLY A 539 -5.37 -0.26 -23.18
CA GLY A 539 -5.75 0.85 -24.06
C GLY A 539 -4.73 1.98 -24.13
N GLY A 540 -4.74 2.71 -25.27
CA GLY A 540 -3.87 3.88 -25.50
C GLY A 540 -2.39 3.55 -25.36
N ILE A 541 -1.69 4.22 -24.44
CA ILE A 541 -0.33 3.83 -24.05
C ILE A 541 -0.41 2.64 -23.10
N CYS A 542 0.02 1.44 -23.49
CA CYS A 542 -0.11 0.21 -22.68
C CYS A 542 0.88 -0.89 -23.11
N LEU A 543 0.90 -2.04 -22.42
CA LEU A 543 1.66 -3.25 -22.75
C LEU A 543 3.13 -2.93 -23.10
N GLY A 544 3.82 -2.23 -22.19
CA GLY A 544 5.21 -1.81 -22.39
C GLY A 544 5.38 -0.56 -23.26
N GLY A 545 4.28 0.16 -23.52
CA GLY A 545 4.27 1.42 -24.25
C GLY A 545 4.85 2.59 -23.44
N ALA A 546 5.76 3.36 -24.04
CA ALA A 546 6.40 4.48 -23.33
C ALA A 546 6.48 5.78 -24.16
N THR A 547 6.19 6.91 -23.51
CA THR A 547 6.30 8.24 -24.12
C THR A 547 6.91 9.27 -23.17
N ILE A 548 7.47 10.35 -23.74
CA ILE A 548 7.86 11.56 -23.02
C ILE A 548 8.92 11.26 -21.93
N THR A 549 10.01 10.66 -22.37
CA THR A 549 11.23 10.31 -21.66
C THR A 549 11.00 9.29 -20.55
N SER A 550 10.27 8.22 -20.86
CA SER A 550 9.86 7.21 -19.87
C SER A 550 10.37 5.82 -20.22
N LEU A 551 10.35 4.91 -19.24
CA LEU A 551 10.64 3.49 -19.40
C LEU A 551 9.39 2.67 -19.07
N ALA A 552 8.96 1.75 -19.94
CA ALA A 552 7.88 0.81 -19.61
C ALA A 552 8.30 -0.62 -19.94
N CYS A 553 8.04 -1.54 -19.02
CA CYS A 553 8.27 -2.97 -19.21
C CYS A 553 6.97 -3.73 -18.94
N PHE A 554 6.54 -4.51 -19.91
CA PHE A 554 5.54 -5.56 -19.77
C PHE A 554 6.27 -6.89 -19.95
N MET A 555 6.09 -7.79 -18.99
CA MET A 555 6.79 -9.05 -18.89
C MET A 555 5.76 -10.12 -18.55
N ASP A 556 5.67 -11.14 -19.39
CA ASP A 556 4.93 -12.36 -19.14
C ASP A 556 5.94 -13.52 -19.12
N GLY A 557 5.95 -14.28 -18.02
CA GLY A 557 6.91 -15.34 -17.77
C GLY A 557 6.54 -16.67 -18.44
N GLY A 558 5.25 -16.88 -18.67
CA GLY A 558 4.76 -17.82 -19.65
C GLY A 558 3.38 -18.38 -19.35
N GLY A 559 2.78 -18.97 -20.38
CA GLY A 559 1.35 -19.17 -20.37
C GLY A 559 0.81 -19.59 -21.72
N LYS A 560 -0.49 -19.49 -21.87
CA LYS A 560 -1.13 -19.37 -23.17
C LYS A 560 -2.03 -18.16 -23.16
N ASP A 561 -1.46 -17.03 -23.57
CA ASP A 561 -2.02 -15.74 -23.21
C ASP A 561 -2.90 -15.12 -24.29
N SER A 562 -3.79 -14.25 -23.83
CA SER A 562 -4.76 -13.53 -24.67
C SER A 562 -4.57 -12.03 -24.55
N TYR A 563 -3.81 -11.47 -25.50
CA TYR A 563 -3.67 -10.03 -25.67
C TYR A 563 -4.86 -9.49 -26.47
N GLU A 564 -6.01 -9.31 -25.83
CA GLU A 564 -7.25 -8.95 -26.55
C GLU A 564 -7.27 -7.51 -27.05
N GLN A 565 -6.55 -6.60 -26.38
CA GLN A 565 -6.55 -5.18 -26.72
C GLN A 565 -5.18 -4.53 -26.50
N GLY A 566 -4.80 -3.65 -27.42
CA GLY A 566 -3.66 -2.74 -27.28
C GLY A 566 -3.97 -1.33 -27.80
N GLY A 567 -2.96 -0.47 -27.84
CA GLY A 567 -3.08 0.90 -28.36
C GLY A 567 -1.82 1.42 -29.06
N ASP A 568 -1.57 2.73 -28.99
CA ASP A 568 -0.39 3.38 -29.58
C ASP A 568 0.23 4.42 -28.64
N PRO A 569 1.49 4.26 -28.21
CA PRO A 569 2.31 3.05 -28.42
C PRO A 569 1.89 1.89 -27.50
N ALA A 570 1.97 0.67 -28.01
CA ALA A 570 1.82 -0.57 -27.25
C ALA A 570 2.79 -1.67 -27.72
N PHE A 571 2.80 -2.83 -27.04
CA PHE A 571 3.64 -3.97 -27.39
C PHE A 571 5.12 -3.60 -27.48
N GLY A 572 5.62 -2.90 -26.44
CA GLY A 572 7.01 -2.48 -26.34
C GLY A 572 7.40 -1.33 -27.28
N GLN A 573 6.46 -0.71 -27.99
CA GLN A 573 6.73 0.50 -28.77
C GLN A 573 6.97 1.73 -27.87
N ALA A 574 7.72 2.71 -28.39
CA ALA A 574 7.98 3.94 -27.65
C ALA A 574 8.17 5.16 -28.54
N GLY A 575 7.89 6.33 -27.96
CA GLY A 575 8.28 7.63 -28.47
C GLY A 575 7.13 8.58 -28.78
N HIS A 576 7.39 9.86 -28.57
CA HIS A 576 6.50 11.00 -28.81
C HIS A 576 7.34 12.23 -29.19
N SER A 577 6.76 13.22 -29.89
CA SER A 577 7.48 14.43 -30.31
C SER A 577 8.21 15.15 -29.16
N LYS A 578 7.59 15.23 -27.98
CA LYS A 578 8.20 15.82 -26.77
C LYS A 578 9.51 15.14 -26.32
N ASP A 579 9.74 13.87 -26.64
CA ASP A 579 11.03 13.19 -26.38
C ASP A 579 12.17 13.87 -27.14
N VAL A 580 11.92 14.22 -28.41
CA VAL A 580 12.87 14.96 -29.26
C VAL A 580 13.13 16.35 -28.69
N GLY A 581 12.09 17.01 -28.19
CA GLY A 581 12.20 18.29 -27.49
C GLY A 581 13.09 18.21 -26.25
N ARG A 582 12.97 17.13 -25.46
CA ARG A 582 13.79 16.85 -24.26
C ARG A 582 15.20 16.36 -24.59
N GLY A 583 15.41 15.84 -25.79
CA GLY A 583 16.68 15.25 -26.23
C GLY A 583 16.97 13.89 -25.59
N VAL A 584 15.94 13.21 -25.08
CA VAL A 584 16.07 11.88 -24.44
C VAL A 584 14.88 11.02 -24.88
N ALA A 585 15.19 9.91 -25.56
CA ALA A 585 14.20 8.98 -26.07
C ALA A 585 13.58 8.13 -24.97
N SER A 586 12.32 7.73 -25.15
CA SER A 586 11.65 6.73 -24.31
C SER A 586 12.09 5.31 -24.65
N LEU A 587 11.92 4.38 -23.69
CA LEU A 587 12.23 2.96 -23.84
C LEU A 587 11.00 2.11 -23.52
N GLY A 588 10.56 1.29 -24.49
CA GLY A 588 9.46 0.34 -24.31
C GLY A 588 9.95 -1.11 -24.43
N ILE A 589 9.44 -2.00 -23.60
CA ILE A 589 9.78 -3.41 -23.59
C ILE A 589 8.50 -4.22 -23.41
N PHE A 590 8.32 -5.18 -24.30
CA PHE A 590 7.36 -6.26 -24.19
C PHE A 590 8.13 -7.56 -24.34
N LEU A 591 8.04 -8.42 -23.33
CA LEU A 591 8.58 -9.77 -23.35
C LEU A 591 7.46 -10.71 -22.90
N ASP A 592 7.03 -11.56 -23.81
CA ASP A 592 6.40 -12.83 -23.49
C ASP A 592 7.50 -13.91 -23.60
N ALA A 593 7.78 -14.57 -22.49
CA ALA A 593 8.89 -15.51 -22.37
C ALA A 593 8.49 -16.97 -22.62
N GLY A 594 7.21 -17.28 -22.74
CA GLY A 594 6.77 -18.64 -22.96
C GLY A 594 5.30 -18.74 -23.33
N GLY A 595 5.01 -19.42 -24.41
CA GLY A 595 3.65 -19.75 -24.77
C GLY A 595 3.69 -20.32 -26.16
N ALA A 596 3.21 -21.55 -26.35
CA ALA A 596 3.36 -22.16 -27.67
C ALA A 596 2.41 -21.50 -28.70
N GLU A 597 1.31 -20.87 -28.24
CA GLU A 597 0.23 -20.35 -29.08
C GLU A 597 -0.59 -19.22 -28.39
N ASP A 598 -0.02 -18.03 -28.22
CA ASP A 598 -0.73 -16.86 -27.70
C ASP A 598 -1.63 -16.22 -28.76
N SER A 599 -2.55 -15.37 -28.33
CA SER A 599 -3.44 -14.63 -29.23
C SER A 599 -3.24 -13.12 -29.14
N TYR A 600 -3.22 -12.48 -30.31
CA TYR A 600 -2.98 -11.06 -30.47
C TYR A 600 -4.12 -10.41 -31.26
N PRO A 601 -4.39 -9.11 -31.06
CA PRO A 601 -5.49 -8.45 -31.73
C PRO A 601 -5.14 -8.16 -33.20
N ASP A 602 -6.14 -8.21 -34.09
CA ASP A 602 -5.97 -7.88 -35.52
C ASP A 602 -5.35 -6.48 -35.76
N ALA A 603 -5.55 -5.57 -34.81
CA ALA A 603 -5.04 -4.21 -34.85
C ALA A 603 -3.59 -4.07 -34.34
N ALA A 604 -2.95 -5.15 -33.91
CA ALA A 604 -1.55 -5.13 -33.47
C ALA A 604 -0.61 -4.66 -34.58
N PRO A 605 0.56 -4.06 -34.20
CA PRO A 605 1.58 -3.71 -35.18
C PRO A 605 1.98 -4.90 -36.05
N GLU A 606 2.32 -4.64 -37.31
CA GLU A 606 2.85 -5.67 -38.21
C GLU A 606 4.06 -6.36 -37.58
N GLN A 607 4.10 -7.69 -37.59
CA GLN A 607 5.15 -8.54 -37.00
C GLN A 607 5.10 -8.67 -35.46
N VAL A 608 4.01 -8.25 -34.81
CA VAL A 608 3.64 -8.74 -33.47
C VAL A 608 2.91 -10.07 -33.63
N GLY A 609 3.33 -11.06 -32.85
CA GLY A 609 2.70 -12.38 -32.79
C GLY A 609 3.66 -13.49 -32.37
N ASN A 610 3.12 -14.70 -32.27
CA ASN A 610 3.82 -15.91 -31.88
C ASN A 610 5.22 -16.07 -32.50
N ASN A 611 6.19 -16.44 -31.65
CA ASN A 611 7.56 -16.81 -32.02
C ASN A 611 8.25 -15.71 -32.84
N SER A 612 8.07 -14.45 -32.44
CA SER A 612 8.62 -13.30 -33.15
C SER A 612 9.38 -12.34 -32.26
N GLU A 613 10.32 -11.63 -32.88
CA GLU A 613 11.14 -10.63 -32.22
C GLU A 613 11.21 -9.39 -33.11
N ARG A 614 10.97 -8.22 -32.52
CA ARG A 614 10.97 -6.94 -33.24
C ARG A 614 11.58 -5.83 -32.41
N VAL A 615 12.61 -5.17 -32.96
CA VAL A 615 13.13 -3.91 -32.42
C VAL A 615 12.45 -2.73 -33.11
N PHE A 616 11.93 -1.81 -32.31
CA PHE A 616 11.30 -0.56 -32.77
C PHE A 616 12.25 0.62 -32.60
N GLU A 617 12.20 1.54 -33.56
CA GLU A 617 12.80 2.87 -33.47
C GLU A 617 11.83 3.87 -34.10
N ARG A 618 11.41 4.86 -33.31
CA ARG A 618 10.49 5.93 -33.75
C ARG A 618 11.27 7.22 -33.89
N THR A 619 11.14 7.87 -35.04
CA THR A 619 11.67 9.22 -35.31
C THR A 619 10.51 10.20 -35.36
N GLU A 620 10.63 11.29 -34.63
CA GLU A 620 9.60 12.34 -34.56
C GLU A 620 10.19 13.71 -34.86
N LYS A 621 9.31 14.68 -35.07
CA LYS A 621 9.66 16.09 -35.20
C LYS A 621 9.12 16.88 -34.02
N SER A 622 9.98 17.69 -33.40
CA SER A 622 9.61 18.68 -32.38
C SER A 622 10.19 20.03 -32.76
N GLU A 623 9.32 21.00 -33.05
CA GLU A 623 9.71 22.30 -33.60
C GLU A 623 10.59 22.11 -34.85
N ASP A 624 11.84 22.57 -34.85
CA ASP A 624 12.78 22.43 -35.97
C ASP A 624 13.74 21.24 -35.83
N LYS A 625 13.58 20.40 -34.79
CA LYS A 625 14.43 19.23 -34.54
C LYS A 625 13.73 17.96 -35.00
N ILE A 626 14.48 17.09 -35.68
CA ILE A 626 14.09 15.71 -36.00
C ILE A 626 15.07 14.80 -35.27
N GLY A 627 14.56 13.77 -34.60
CA GLY A 627 15.40 12.83 -33.87
C GLY A 627 14.65 11.59 -33.42
N ILE A 628 15.40 10.63 -32.90
CA ILE A 628 14.84 9.41 -32.31
C ILE A 628 14.09 9.82 -31.04
N SER A 629 12.79 9.57 -31.02
CA SER A 629 11.90 9.82 -29.89
C SER A 629 11.74 8.61 -28.98
N GLY A 630 11.94 7.40 -29.51
CA GLY A 630 11.79 6.18 -28.74
C GLY A 630 12.45 4.99 -29.41
N ARG A 631 12.92 4.07 -28.57
CA ARG A 631 13.37 2.73 -28.99
C ARG A 631 12.63 1.71 -28.15
N GLY A 632 12.43 0.52 -28.67
CA GLY A 632 11.81 -0.53 -27.89
C GLY A 632 11.91 -1.89 -28.52
N ILE A 633 11.34 -2.88 -27.86
CA ILE A 633 11.38 -4.26 -28.31
C ILE A 633 10.11 -5.01 -27.95
N PHE A 634 9.68 -5.84 -28.88
CA PHE A 634 8.71 -6.91 -28.69
C PHE A 634 9.42 -8.26 -28.84
N VAL A 635 9.13 -9.19 -27.94
CA VAL A 635 9.53 -10.59 -28.01
C VAL A 635 8.38 -11.45 -27.54
N ASP A 636 8.15 -12.52 -28.27
CA ASP A 636 7.29 -13.67 -27.93
C ASP A 636 8.08 -14.93 -28.35
N ARG A 637 8.09 -15.96 -27.48
CA ARG A 637 9.02 -17.10 -27.57
C ARG A 637 8.39 -18.46 -27.74
#